data_AF-A0A1E4T9X6-F1
#
_entry.id   AF-A0A1E4T9X6-F1
#
_cell.length_a   1.000
_cell.length_b   1.000
_cell.length_c   1.000
_cell.angle_alpha   90.00
_cell.angle_beta   90.00
_cell.angle_gamma   90.00
#
_symmetry.space_group_name_H-M   'P 1'
#
loop_
_entity.id
_entity.type
_entity.pdbx_description
1 polymer ?
#
loop_
_entity_poly.entity_id
_entity_poly.type
_entity_poly.pdbx_seq_one_letter_code
_entity_poly.pdbx_strand_id
1 'polypeptide(L)'
;MPPTPMLALPLKTTEDTDWATPLNRYINSVYGDASQYSESIKTLERMRQDTRGAGLDPTGKDLVYRYYAQLELLELRVPVDEVHCRVSFSWRDSFTKKLVTQHSIAFEKASLLYNLATILTHIAANANTASDFKSAYQNFQAAAGIYTYISDNFLHAPSPDLGSDTVKTLTSLAIAQANEVFAANLVQSNGKPGMIAKVYKAANVSYKAAYLGFQEAAKSNWGDKSWPAYCQVKGHYTAGLAHYYSALNLSATSSKYGVALAHIAQTISHLSTAQKLSLPPQWASLSEIVVSQLKVVKEKEQAMDKENDFIYHCAIPEAASLPEIPVMEAAKPTPLSDLYKGNDVVKLIGKQLFESLIPLSVHEQASKYSEMKATLLRGELEKVELADEQLASALEYLGLPKALYEIKILFQSNNSGADGAEIDSQIREFADNMKACGPPNFNRLETMKTPVFQTIDAIGSALKAEEASSSSFKAKFREFWSQMPSSDAAAPLWKELHDLKQALLDASTSDKRLSADYSAVSGTANILMQGSESSALAVSYRQAQSDAGHPTTSAISLLDLDDTTDSSSEILEAIEQVDVIYQKVNKVKKERAQTYAQLKDKIHKDDISSVLVFNKKVPDVEETLFKYELEKFNVYQKRLEASVQVQTELMKNLSDVWRTILNNADVKRKQSGMQTKQKAVLDLTTKYANAHQVWSSVTAGIEKGIEFYGKLLDQAKRLQSKVDAYVGERNREAQLLSNELERTMGSRGGNQMNIADSFSRFSISSSTDGHFDTPPRLPPKLAGDRGTDPFQAPMLPRQSSYDQPAPPGGFVPQGSYRPSEPYVSNAQAYSGASAPSLPNYQQLQTPYYQTGYPTSDTSPAPGAPPAPARPSDPYAGLREWK
;
A
#
# COMPACT_ATOMS: atom_id res chain seq x y z
N MET A 1 44.07 -37.27 -4.67
CA MET A 1 43.37 -38.24 -5.54
C MET A 1 42.78 -37.47 -6.72
N PRO A 2 42.57 -38.09 -7.90
CA PRO A 2 41.73 -37.49 -8.93
C PRO A 2 40.31 -37.25 -8.40
N PRO A 3 39.59 -36.23 -8.90
CA PRO A 3 38.21 -35.98 -8.50
C PRO A 3 37.30 -37.12 -8.99
N THR A 4 36.41 -37.57 -8.12
CA THR A 4 35.37 -38.54 -8.48
C THR A 4 34.25 -37.83 -9.24
N PRO A 5 33.68 -38.44 -10.29
CA PRO A 5 32.58 -37.83 -11.01
C PRO A 5 31.33 -37.75 -10.10
N MET A 6 30.51 -36.73 -10.33
CA MET A 6 29.36 -36.37 -9.51
C MET A 6 28.06 -36.55 -10.30
N LEU A 7 27.02 -37.11 -9.67
CA LEU A 7 25.69 -37.18 -10.24
C LEU A 7 25.06 -35.78 -10.32
N ALA A 8 24.64 -35.38 -11.51
CA ALA A 8 23.90 -34.16 -11.77
C ALA A 8 22.54 -34.51 -12.39
N LEU A 9 21.50 -33.76 -12.04
CA LEU A 9 20.11 -34.13 -12.28
C LEU A 9 19.58 -33.55 -13.61
N PRO A 10 18.59 -34.17 -14.26
CA PRO A 10 17.95 -33.59 -15.43
C PRO A 10 17.05 -32.40 -15.04
N LEU A 11 17.07 -31.34 -15.85
CA LEU A 11 16.13 -30.22 -15.71
C LEU A 11 14.71 -30.61 -16.10
N LYS A 12 13.73 -29.96 -15.46
CA LYS A 12 12.34 -29.84 -15.96
C LYS A 12 12.32 -28.84 -17.11
N THR A 13 11.50 -29.09 -18.13
CA THR A 13 11.31 -28.14 -19.24
C THR A 13 9.90 -27.58 -19.22
N THR A 14 9.72 -26.30 -19.54
CA THR A 14 8.40 -25.65 -19.60
C THR A 14 8.03 -25.24 -21.02
N GLU A 15 6.73 -25.30 -21.29
CA GLU A 15 6.10 -24.71 -22.46
C GLU A 15 5.76 -23.24 -22.20
N ASP A 16 5.35 -22.50 -23.24
CA ASP A 16 4.98 -21.10 -23.12
C ASP A 16 3.64 -20.92 -22.38
N THR A 17 3.55 -19.85 -21.61
CA THR A 17 2.40 -19.53 -20.75
C THR A 17 2.08 -18.05 -20.92
N ASP A 18 0.85 -17.77 -21.32
CA ASP A 18 0.32 -16.40 -21.43
C ASP A 18 0.05 -15.83 -20.03
N TRP A 19 0.91 -14.90 -19.61
CA TRP A 19 0.69 -14.06 -18.43
C TRP A 19 -0.15 -12.82 -18.74
N ALA A 20 -0.15 -12.36 -20.00
CA ALA A 20 -0.71 -11.08 -20.38
C ALA A 20 -2.24 -11.06 -20.38
N THR A 21 -2.90 -12.03 -20.99
CA THR A 21 -4.38 -12.09 -20.99
C THR A 21 -4.97 -12.21 -19.58
N PRO A 22 -4.53 -13.15 -18.70
CA PRO A 22 -5.12 -13.29 -17.37
C PRO A 22 -4.80 -12.10 -16.46
N LEU A 23 -3.56 -11.56 -16.45
CA LEU A 23 -3.23 -10.39 -15.63
C LEU A 23 -3.98 -9.14 -16.08
N ASN A 24 -4.06 -8.85 -17.39
CA ASN A 24 -4.82 -7.69 -17.88
C ASN A 24 -6.32 -7.82 -17.55
N ARG A 25 -6.89 -9.02 -17.65
CA ARG A 25 -8.29 -9.26 -17.25
C ARG A 25 -8.50 -9.00 -15.75
N TYR A 26 -7.64 -9.55 -14.90
CA TYR A 26 -7.71 -9.35 -13.45
C TYR A 26 -7.55 -7.86 -13.10
N ILE A 27 -6.52 -7.20 -13.64
CA ILE A 27 -6.23 -5.79 -13.34
C ILE A 27 -7.37 -4.88 -13.83
N ASN A 28 -7.91 -5.09 -15.03
CA ASN A 28 -9.08 -4.33 -15.50
C ASN A 28 -10.31 -4.55 -14.61
N SER A 29 -10.53 -5.79 -14.13
CA SER A 29 -11.70 -6.10 -13.29
C SER A 29 -11.63 -5.54 -11.87
N VAL A 30 -10.43 -5.37 -11.30
CA VAL A 30 -10.23 -4.95 -9.89
C VAL A 30 -9.77 -3.48 -9.78
N TYR A 31 -8.94 -3.00 -10.71
CA TYR A 31 -8.29 -1.68 -10.65
C TYR A 31 -8.63 -0.76 -11.83
N GLY A 32 -9.42 -1.22 -12.81
CA GLY A 32 -9.91 -0.40 -13.91
C GLY A 32 -8.98 -0.34 -15.14
N ASP A 33 -7.89 0.44 -15.07
CA ASP A 33 -6.99 0.66 -16.23
C ASP A 33 -5.69 -0.16 -16.13
N ALA A 34 -5.61 -1.27 -16.88
CA ALA A 34 -4.40 -2.08 -16.96
C ALA A 34 -3.29 -1.49 -17.85
N SER A 35 -3.53 -0.40 -18.60
CA SER A 35 -2.59 0.14 -19.60
C SER A 35 -1.21 0.45 -18.99
N GLN A 36 -1.20 0.98 -17.76
CA GLN A 36 -0.01 1.34 -17.00
C GLN A 36 0.87 0.14 -16.62
N TYR A 37 0.29 -1.06 -16.55
CA TYR A 37 0.99 -2.30 -16.15
C TYR A 37 1.45 -3.13 -17.35
N SER A 38 1.11 -2.74 -18.58
CA SER A 38 1.39 -3.51 -19.80
C SER A 38 2.89 -3.75 -20.05
N GLU A 39 3.77 -2.81 -19.66
CA GLU A 39 5.23 -2.97 -19.74
C GLU A 39 5.76 -3.93 -18.66
N SER A 40 5.26 -3.82 -17.43
CA SER A 40 5.58 -4.74 -16.32
C SER A 40 5.17 -6.18 -16.63
N ILE A 41 4.00 -6.37 -17.25
CA ILE A 41 3.50 -7.68 -17.70
C ILE A 41 4.40 -8.28 -18.78
N LYS A 42 4.75 -7.52 -19.83
CA LYS A 42 5.69 -7.96 -20.88
C LYS A 42 7.07 -8.30 -20.29
N THR A 43 7.51 -7.56 -19.29
CA THR A 43 8.77 -7.81 -18.59
C THR A 43 8.73 -9.11 -17.78
N LEU A 44 7.63 -9.40 -17.09
CA LEU A 44 7.42 -10.68 -16.39
C LEU A 44 7.39 -11.87 -17.37
N GLU A 45 6.69 -11.73 -18.49
CA GLU A 45 6.63 -12.75 -19.54
C GLU A 45 8.02 -13.02 -20.16
N ARG A 46 8.77 -11.96 -20.44
CA ARG A 46 10.17 -12.07 -20.90
C ARG A 46 11.06 -12.76 -19.86
N MET A 47 10.97 -12.39 -18.58
CA MET A 47 11.72 -13.07 -17.52
C MET A 47 11.42 -14.58 -17.49
N ARG A 48 10.16 -14.98 -17.70
CA ARG A 48 9.79 -16.40 -17.83
C ARG A 48 10.44 -17.04 -19.05
N GLN A 49 10.40 -16.40 -20.21
CA GLN A 49 11.04 -16.89 -21.44
C GLN A 49 12.57 -17.03 -21.26
N ASP A 50 13.22 -16.08 -20.59
CA ASP A 50 14.65 -16.14 -20.26
C ASP A 50 14.98 -17.37 -19.38
N THR A 51 14.07 -17.83 -18.50
CA THR A 51 14.29 -19.09 -17.75
C THR A 51 14.26 -20.35 -18.61
N ARG A 52 13.64 -20.33 -19.80
CA ARG A 52 13.65 -21.45 -20.76
C ARG A 52 14.98 -21.55 -21.50
N GLY A 53 15.63 -20.41 -21.72
CA GLY A 53 16.98 -20.31 -22.29
C GLY A 53 18.12 -20.38 -21.27
N ALA A 54 17.81 -20.56 -19.98
CA ALA A 54 18.81 -20.59 -18.91
C ALA A 54 19.80 -21.74 -19.09
N GLY A 55 21.09 -21.41 -19.11
CA GLY A 55 22.18 -22.39 -19.15
C GLY A 55 22.37 -23.14 -17.83
N LEU A 56 23.23 -24.16 -17.86
CA LEU A 56 23.71 -24.88 -16.67
C LEU A 56 24.85 -24.11 -15.96
N ASP A 57 24.73 -22.79 -15.91
CA ASP A 57 25.79 -21.84 -15.57
C ASP A 57 25.33 -20.85 -14.48
N PRO A 58 26.25 -20.06 -13.89
CA PRO A 58 25.89 -19.05 -12.90
C PRO A 58 24.89 -18.01 -13.42
N THR A 59 24.85 -17.71 -14.73
CA THR A 59 23.85 -16.81 -15.32
C THR A 59 22.47 -17.44 -15.30
N GLY A 60 22.35 -18.73 -15.66
CA GLY A 60 21.11 -19.48 -15.56
C GLY A 60 20.53 -19.53 -14.14
N LYS A 61 21.39 -19.70 -13.12
CA LYS A 61 20.96 -19.64 -11.69
C LYS A 61 20.30 -18.29 -11.35
N ASP A 62 20.86 -17.21 -11.89
CA ASP A 62 20.47 -15.83 -11.58
C ASP A 62 19.20 -15.41 -12.32
N LEU A 63 19.00 -15.90 -13.55
CA LEU A 63 17.75 -15.74 -14.30
C LEU A 63 16.58 -16.46 -13.61
N VAL A 64 16.77 -17.74 -13.25
CA VAL A 64 15.72 -18.54 -12.57
C VAL A 64 15.36 -17.93 -11.22
N TYR A 65 16.36 -17.51 -10.42
CA TYR A 65 16.10 -16.89 -9.13
C TYR A 65 15.41 -15.51 -9.24
N ARG A 66 15.81 -14.67 -10.21
CA ARG A 66 15.14 -13.38 -10.46
C ARG A 66 13.65 -13.55 -10.74
N TYR A 67 13.30 -14.50 -11.60
CA TYR A 67 11.90 -14.79 -11.92
C TYR A 67 11.15 -15.36 -10.71
N TYR A 68 11.73 -16.32 -9.97
CA TYR A 68 11.16 -16.84 -8.72
C TYR A 68 10.86 -15.73 -7.69
N ALA A 69 11.81 -14.83 -7.44
CA ALA A 69 11.63 -13.73 -6.51
C ALA A 69 10.55 -12.74 -6.96
N GLN A 70 10.43 -12.49 -8.27
CA GLN A 70 9.36 -11.65 -8.80
C GLN A 70 7.97 -12.33 -8.71
N LEU A 71 7.91 -13.67 -8.72
CA LEU A 71 6.67 -14.43 -8.43
C LEU A 71 6.29 -14.40 -6.93
N GLU A 72 7.25 -14.43 -6.00
CA GLU A 72 6.98 -14.16 -4.57
C GLU A 72 6.37 -12.76 -4.37
N LEU A 73 6.97 -11.74 -5.00
CA LEU A 73 6.46 -10.35 -4.94
C LEU A 73 5.10 -10.16 -5.64
N LEU A 74 4.78 -11.00 -6.62
CA LEU A 74 3.48 -11.02 -7.30
C LEU A 74 2.40 -11.69 -6.46
N GLU A 75 2.69 -12.82 -5.80
CA GLU A 75 1.74 -13.55 -4.94
C GLU A 75 1.19 -12.70 -3.78
N LEU A 76 2.03 -11.82 -3.21
CA LEU A 76 1.58 -10.87 -2.19
C LEU A 76 0.47 -9.94 -2.72
N ARG A 77 0.49 -9.64 -4.02
CA ARG A 77 -0.31 -8.61 -4.70
C ARG A 77 -1.52 -9.15 -5.45
N VAL A 78 -1.33 -10.23 -6.22
CA VAL A 78 -2.33 -10.86 -7.07
C VAL A 78 -2.59 -12.29 -6.58
N PRO A 79 -3.83 -12.66 -6.25
CA PRO A 79 -4.21 -14.05 -6.03
C PRO A 79 -4.20 -14.79 -7.38
N VAL A 80 -3.09 -15.47 -7.68
CA VAL A 80 -2.94 -16.33 -8.87
C VAL A 80 -3.47 -17.71 -8.54
N ASP A 81 -4.78 -17.86 -8.66
CA ASP A 81 -5.54 -19.09 -8.43
C ASP A 81 -6.52 -19.37 -9.61
N GLU A 82 -7.28 -20.46 -9.52
CA GLU A 82 -8.23 -20.87 -10.57
C GLU A 82 -9.45 -19.94 -10.71
N VAL A 83 -9.69 -19.05 -9.75
CA VAL A 83 -10.92 -18.25 -9.63
C VAL A 83 -10.70 -16.80 -10.09
N HIS A 84 -9.59 -16.18 -9.68
CA HIS A 84 -9.32 -14.75 -9.86
C HIS A 84 -8.38 -14.47 -11.04
N CYS A 85 -7.23 -15.17 -11.11
CA CYS A 85 -6.22 -14.96 -12.13
C CYS A 85 -5.68 -16.30 -12.67
N ARG A 86 -6.53 -16.97 -13.46
CA ARG A 86 -6.26 -18.30 -14.01
C ARG A 86 -5.20 -18.28 -15.11
N VAL A 87 -3.94 -18.49 -14.71
CA VAL A 87 -2.78 -18.74 -15.58
C VAL A 87 -2.62 -20.26 -15.77
N SER A 88 -2.04 -20.73 -16.89
CA SER A 88 -1.80 -22.18 -17.12
C SER A 88 -0.30 -22.50 -17.21
N PHE A 89 0.23 -23.15 -16.18
CA PHE A 89 1.64 -23.53 -16.08
C PHE A 89 1.85 -24.97 -16.56
N SER A 90 2.56 -25.14 -17.68
CA SER A 90 2.78 -26.44 -18.33
C SER A 90 4.24 -26.86 -18.23
N TRP A 91 4.54 -27.82 -17.35
CA TRP A 91 5.88 -28.35 -17.09
C TRP A 91 6.00 -29.83 -17.46
N ARG A 92 7.15 -30.20 -18.00
CA ARG A 92 7.52 -31.60 -18.26
C ARG A 92 8.35 -32.13 -17.10
N ASP A 93 7.90 -33.24 -16.54
CA ASP A 93 8.56 -33.98 -15.46
C ASP A 93 10.01 -34.32 -15.85
N SER A 94 10.95 -34.10 -14.94
CA SER A 94 12.39 -34.21 -15.21
C SER A 94 12.81 -35.64 -15.58
N PHE A 95 12.12 -36.65 -15.06
CA PHE A 95 12.47 -38.07 -15.20
C PHE A 95 11.65 -38.78 -16.29
N THR A 96 10.33 -38.66 -16.26
CA THR A 96 9.40 -39.33 -17.18
C THR A 96 9.09 -38.53 -18.44
N LYS A 97 9.48 -37.24 -18.49
CA LYS A 97 9.21 -36.27 -19.57
C LYS A 97 7.72 -36.06 -19.91
N LYS A 98 6.81 -36.58 -19.07
CA LYS A 98 5.37 -36.36 -19.18
C LYS A 98 5.04 -34.90 -18.90
N LEU A 99 4.14 -34.34 -19.71
CA LEU A 99 3.63 -32.98 -19.53
C LEU A 99 2.57 -32.97 -18.43
N VAL A 100 2.68 -32.03 -17.51
CA VAL A 100 1.70 -31.78 -16.44
C VAL A 100 1.37 -30.28 -16.45
N THR A 101 0.08 -29.96 -16.53
CA THR A 101 -0.42 -28.59 -16.54
C THR A 101 -1.25 -28.34 -15.28
N GLN A 102 -0.96 -27.24 -14.57
CA GLN A 102 -1.77 -26.76 -13.46
C GLN A 102 -1.92 -25.24 -13.50
N HIS A 103 -2.90 -24.70 -12.78
CA HIS A 103 -3.12 -23.25 -12.67
C HIS A 103 -2.54 -22.63 -11.39
N SER A 104 -1.97 -23.43 -10.49
CA SER A 104 -1.44 -22.96 -9.21
C SER A 104 -0.06 -22.34 -9.35
N ILE A 105 0.13 -21.12 -8.85
CA ILE A 105 1.45 -20.46 -8.76
C ILE A 105 2.45 -21.26 -7.91
N ALA A 106 1.96 -22.06 -6.96
CA ALA A 106 2.80 -22.95 -6.16
C ALA A 106 3.51 -24.00 -7.02
N PHE A 107 2.88 -24.50 -8.08
CA PHE A 107 3.48 -25.47 -9.01
C PHE A 107 4.59 -24.85 -9.88
N GLU A 108 4.37 -23.63 -10.38
CA GLU A 108 5.40 -22.86 -11.09
C GLU A 108 6.61 -22.62 -10.17
N LYS A 109 6.38 -22.16 -8.93
CA LYS A 109 7.43 -21.94 -7.92
C LYS A 109 8.21 -23.21 -7.58
N ALA A 110 7.53 -24.33 -7.30
CA ALA A 110 8.18 -25.60 -7.01
C ALA A 110 9.03 -26.11 -8.20
N SER A 111 8.53 -25.94 -9.43
CA SER A 111 9.25 -26.34 -10.65
C SER A 111 10.48 -25.47 -10.92
N LEU A 112 10.39 -24.15 -10.67
CA LEU A 112 11.54 -23.24 -10.76
C LEU A 112 12.60 -23.54 -9.69
N LEU A 113 12.17 -23.79 -8.45
CA LEU A 113 13.08 -24.17 -7.36
C LEU A 113 13.78 -25.50 -7.64
N TYR A 114 13.07 -26.49 -8.20
CA TYR A 114 13.69 -27.75 -8.65
C TYR A 114 14.77 -27.51 -9.71
N ASN A 115 14.49 -26.67 -10.71
CA ASN A 115 15.46 -26.31 -11.74
C ASN A 115 16.64 -25.52 -11.17
N LEU A 116 16.41 -24.60 -10.23
CA LEU A 116 17.45 -23.85 -9.52
C LEU A 116 18.39 -24.79 -8.74
N ALA A 117 17.83 -25.71 -7.95
CA ALA A 117 18.60 -26.72 -7.24
C ALA A 117 19.38 -27.62 -8.20
N THR A 118 18.78 -28.00 -9.33
CA THR A 118 19.44 -28.76 -10.40
C THR A 118 20.62 -27.99 -11.00
N ILE A 119 20.44 -26.72 -11.39
CA ILE A 119 21.52 -25.86 -11.91
C ILE A 119 22.67 -25.78 -10.89
N LEU A 120 22.36 -25.59 -9.60
CA LEU A 120 23.36 -25.57 -8.53
C LEU A 120 24.14 -26.90 -8.43
N THR A 121 23.48 -28.07 -8.59
CA THR A 121 24.20 -29.37 -8.65
C THR A 121 25.09 -29.49 -9.89
N HIS A 122 24.70 -28.95 -11.05
CA HIS A 122 25.55 -28.93 -12.26
C HIS A 122 26.75 -28.00 -12.10
N ILE A 123 26.57 -26.79 -11.57
CA ILE A 123 27.66 -25.86 -11.26
C ILE A 123 28.65 -26.53 -10.28
N ALA A 124 28.15 -27.22 -9.26
CA ALA A 124 28.98 -27.91 -8.28
C ALA A 124 29.70 -29.15 -8.84
N ALA A 125 29.07 -29.89 -9.77
CA ALA A 125 29.67 -31.04 -10.43
C ALA A 125 30.74 -30.64 -11.48
N ASN A 126 30.55 -29.51 -12.17
CA ASN A 126 31.46 -28.98 -13.19
C ASN A 126 32.56 -28.08 -12.62
N ALA A 127 32.51 -27.71 -11.34
CA ALA A 127 33.53 -26.91 -10.69
C ALA A 127 34.89 -27.61 -10.75
N ASN A 128 35.92 -26.92 -11.28
CA ASN A 128 37.26 -27.48 -11.38
C ASN A 128 37.78 -27.77 -9.96
N THR A 129 37.88 -29.07 -9.66
CA THR A 129 37.95 -29.52 -8.27
C THR A 129 39.22 -29.06 -7.57
N ALA A 130 40.29 -28.72 -8.30
CA ALA A 130 41.55 -28.26 -7.73
C ALA A 130 41.50 -26.86 -7.08
N SER A 131 40.58 -25.97 -7.52
CA SER A 131 40.49 -24.57 -7.07
C SER A 131 39.22 -24.24 -6.28
N ASP A 132 38.07 -24.82 -6.65
CA ASP A 132 36.76 -24.26 -6.30
C ASP A 132 35.93 -25.09 -5.31
N PHE A 133 36.57 -25.97 -4.51
CA PHE A 133 35.89 -26.81 -3.51
C PHE A 133 34.88 -26.07 -2.63
N LYS A 134 35.22 -24.86 -2.17
CA LYS A 134 34.34 -24.06 -1.31
C LYS A 134 33.05 -23.66 -2.04
N SER A 135 33.14 -23.29 -3.31
CA SER A 135 31.99 -22.97 -4.16
C SER A 135 31.16 -24.23 -4.43
N ALA A 136 31.79 -25.34 -4.84
CA ALA A 136 31.08 -26.60 -5.07
C ALA A 136 30.33 -27.10 -3.82
N TYR A 137 30.98 -27.02 -2.66
CA TYR A 137 30.38 -27.35 -1.36
C TYR A 137 29.16 -26.48 -1.05
N GLN A 138 29.29 -25.15 -1.17
CA GLN A 138 28.20 -24.21 -0.94
C GLN A 138 27.02 -24.43 -1.89
N ASN A 139 27.29 -24.70 -3.18
CA ASN A 139 26.25 -24.97 -4.18
C ASN A 139 25.51 -26.30 -3.89
N PHE A 140 26.18 -27.36 -3.44
CA PHE A 140 25.49 -28.58 -2.99
C PHE A 140 24.67 -28.39 -1.70
N GLN A 141 25.18 -27.62 -0.72
CA GLN A 141 24.39 -27.25 0.48
C GLN A 141 23.14 -26.42 0.14
N ALA A 142 23.28 -25.50 -0.83
CA ALA A 142 22.19 -24.69 -1.35
C ALA A 142 21.12 -25.55 -2.05
N ALA A 143 21.54 -26.46 -2.94
CA ALA A 143 20.64 -27.40 -3.61
C ALA A 143 19.89 -28.28 -2.60
N ALA A 144 20.58 -28.84 -1.60
CA ALA A 144 19.95 -29.61 -0.51
C ALA A 144 18.93 -28.78 0.27
N GLY A 145 19.24 -27.51 0.55
CA GLY A 145 18.35 -26.55 1.20
C GLY A 145 17.08 -26.24 0.41
N ILE A 146 17.22 -26.04 -0.90
CA ILE A 146 16.09 -25.82 -1.81
C ILE A 146 15.22 -27.08 -1.90
N TYR A 147 15.81 -28.27 -1.99
CA TYR A 147 15.04 -29.51 -1.98
C TYR A 147 14.27 -29.69 -0.65
N THR A 148 14.88 -29.49 0.52
CA THR A 148 14.13 -29.50 1.79
C THR A 148 13.00 -28.47 1.81
N TYR A 149 13.23 -27.25 1.31
CA TYR A 149 12.16 -26.26 1.19
C TYR A 149 11.02 -26.76 0.29
N ILE A 150 11.32 -27.46 -0.80
CA ILE A 150 10.28 -28.05 -1.67
C ILE A 150 9.50 -29.14 -0.93
N SER A 151 10.16 -30.06 -0.20
CA SER A 151 9.48 -31.16 0.51
C SER A 151 8.54 -30.69 1.61
N ASP A 152 8.83 -29.53 2.21
CA ASP A 152 8.14 -29.04 3.39
C ASP A 152 6.98 -28.08 3.03
N ASN A 153 7.05 -27.40 1.87
CA ASN A 153 6.04 -26.42 1.45
C ASN A 153 5.06 -26.94 0.38
N PHE A 154 5.42 -27.98 -0.40
CA PHE A 154 4.58 -28.48 -1.50
C PHE A 154 4.13 -29.94 -1.28
N LEU A 155 3.23 -30.15 -0.31
CA LEU A 155 2.78 -31.49 0.11
C LEU A 155 1.98 -32.25 -0.97
N HIS A 156 1.26 -31.54 -1.85
CA HIS A 156 0.42 -32.15 -2.89
C HIS A 156 1.13 -32.13 -4.26
N ALA A 157 2.16 -32.96 -4.40
CA ALA A 157 3.00 -33.02 -5.59
C ALA A 157 2.21 -33.50 -6.85
N PRO A 158 2.17 -32.72 -7.94
CA PRO A 158 1.48 -33.11 -9.18
C PRO A 158 2.30 -34.03 -10.09
N SER A 159 3.62 -34.10 -9.87
CA SER A 159 4.56 -34.87 -10.67
C SER A 159 5.51 -35.67 -9.77
N PRO A 160 5.96 -36.87 -10.18
CA PRO A 160 6.81 -37.72 -9.35
C PRO A 160 8.16 -37.05 -9.01
N ASP A 161 8.69 -36.16 -9.86
CA ASP A 161 9.90 -35.40 -9.58
C ASP A 161 9.78 -34.38 -8.41
N LEU A 162 8.57 -33.93 -8.08
CA LEU A 162 8.28 -33.06 -6.95
C LEU A 162 7.73 -33.82 -5.72
N GLY A 163 7.61 -35.14 -5.79
CA GLY A 163 7.13 -35.97 -4.67
C GLY A 163 7.98 -35.83 -3.42
N SER A 164 7.36 -35.79 -2.23
CA SER A 164 8.08 -35.57 -0.96
C SER A 164 9.25 -36.56 -0.77
N ASP A 165 9.03 -37.85 -1.05
CA ASP A 165 10.07 -38.89 -0.91
C ASP A 165 11.15 -38.81 -1.98
N THR A 166 10.76 -38.40 -3.20
CA THR A 166 11.68 -38.07 -4.29
C THR A 166 12.63 -36.97 -3.85
N VAL A 167 12.07 -35.84 -3.42
CA VAL A 167 12.82 -34.64 -3.05
C VAL A 167 13.71 -34.90 -1.84
N LYS A 168 13.26 -35.64 -0.82
CA LYS A 168 14.10 -36.11 0.30
C LYS A 168 15.27 -37.00 -0.15
N THR A 169 15.08 -37.83 -1.17
CA THR A 169 16.14 -38.63 -1.78
C THR A 169 17.17 -37.73 -2.47
N LEU A 170 16.72 -36.70 -3.19
CA LEU A 170 17.59 -35.70 -3.83
C LEU A 170 18.34 -34.83 -2.80
N THR A 171 17.71 -34.44 -1.70
CA THR A 171 18.37 -33.80 -0.55
C THR A 171 19.48 -34.69 0.00
N SER A 172 19.20 -35.98 0.22
CA SER A 172 20.17 -36.95 0.74
C SER A 172 21.37 -37.12 -0.20
N LEU A 173 21.13 -37.16 -1.52
CA LEU A 173 22.17 -37.19 -2.54
C LEU A 173 23.03 -35.92 -2.51
N ALA A 174 22.42 -34.73 -2.50
CA ALA A 174 23.13 -33.45 -2.49
C ALA A 174 23.99 -33.29 -1.23
N ILE A 175 23.51 -33.71 -0.06
CA ILE A 175 24.30 -33.75 1.19
C ILE A 175 25.46 -34.75 1.08
N ALA A 176 25.24 -35.92 0.48
CA ALA A 176 26.30 -36.92 0.29
C ALA A 176 27.44 -36.38 -0.58
N GLN A 177 27.10 -35.70 -1.68
CA GLN A 177 28.06 -35.05 -2.57
C GLN A 177 28.76 -33.85 -1.90
N ALA A 178 28.04 -33.03 -1.14
CA ALA A 178 28.64 -31.96 -0.33
C ALA A 178 29.68 -32.51 0.66
N ASN A 179 29.34 -33.57 1.41
CA ASN A 179 30.27 -34.21 2.35
C ASN A 179 31.48 -34.84 1.63
N GLU A 180 31.30 -35.41 0.43
CA GLU A 180 32.40 -35.94 -0.40
C GLU A 180 33.35 -34.82 -0.89
N VAL A 181 32.81 -33.69 -1.37
CA VAL A 181 33.58 -32.49 -1.77
C VAL A 181 34.35 -31.90 -0.58
N PHE A 182 33.71 -31.82 0.59
CA PHE A 182 34.38 -31.34 1.81
C PHE A 182 35.49 -32.29 2.28
N ALA A 183 35.27 -33.60 2.22
CA ALA A 183 36.29 -34.60 2.52
C ALA A 183 37.49 -34.51 1.56
N ALA A 184 37.24 -34.36 0.25
CA ALA A 184 38.29 -34.18 -0.75
C ALA A 184 39.12 -32.91 -0.50
N ASN A 185 38.47 -31.80 -0.14
CA ASN A 185 39.14 -30.55 0.24
C ASN A 185 40.03 -30.73 1.50
N LEU A 186 39.54 -31.43 2.52
CA LEU A 186 40.34 -31.75 3.72
C LEU A 186 41.55 -32.64 3.39
N VAL A 187 41.41 -33.59 2.45
CA VAL A 187 42.53 -34.41 1.97
C VAL A 187 43.57 -33.56 1.24
N GLN A 188 43.16 -32.64 0.36
CA GLN A 188 44.09 -31.74 -0.34
C GLN A 188 44.75 -30.73 0.61
N SER A 189 44.05 -30.31 1.67
CA SER A 189 44.55 -29.37 2.68
C SER A 189 45.40 -30.04 3.78
N ASN A 190 45.77 -31.32 3.63
CA ASN A 190 46.47 -32.11 4.65
C ASN A 190 45.81 -32.08 6.04
N GLY A 191 44.48 -32.15 6.08
CA GLY A 191 43.69 -32.22 7.30
C GLY A 191 44.01 -33.46 8.14
N LYS A 192 43.68 -33.41 9.44
CA LYS A 192 43.92 -34.54 10.37
C LYS A 192 43.19 -35.81 9.88
N PRO A 193 43.86 -36.97 9.71
CA PRO A 193 43.21 -38.19 9.21
C PRO A 193 41.96 -38.61 10.00
N GLY A 194 42.00 -38.47 11.33
CA GLY A 194 40.85 -38.74 12.20
C GLY A 194 39.67 -37.75 12.09
N MET A 195 39.81 -36.63 11.36
CA MET A 195 38.68 -35.78 10.97
C MET A 195 38.15 -36.19 9.59
N ILE A 196 39.06 -36.45 8.63
CA ILE A 196 38.73 -36.92 7.29
C ILE A 196 37.89 -38.21 7.34
N ALA A 197 38.25 -39.15 8.21
CA ALA A 197 37.51 -40.39 8.44
C ALA A 197 36.03 -40.16 8.84
N LYS A 198 35.76 -39.17 9.70
CA LYS A 198 34.41 -38.86 10.21
C LYS A 198 33.52 -38.21 9.14
N VAL A 199 34.11 -37.40 8.26
CA VAL A 199 33.40 -36.77 7.14
C VAL A 199 33.09 -37.81 6.05
N TYR A 200 34.03 -38.70 5.68
CA TYR A 200 33.73 -39.79 4.76
C TYR A 200 32.68 -40.76 5.31
N LYS A 201 32.65 -41.00 6.63
CA LYS A 201 31.57 -41.75 7.29
C LYS A 201 30.22 -41.04 7.16
N ALA A 202 30.16 -39.71 7.28
CA ALA A 202 28.94 -38.93 7.04
C ALA A 202 28.48 -39.03 5.57
N ALA A 203 29.40 -38.90 4.60
CA ALA A 203 29.10 -39.09 3.18
C ALA A 203 28.53 -40.49 2.90
N ASN A 204 29.09 -41.54 3.49
CA ASN A 204 28.58 -42.91 3.36
C ASN A 204 27.14 -43.06 3.92
N VAL A 205 26.85 -42.50 5.10
CA VAL A 205 25.49 -42.52 5.67
C VAL A 205 24.50 -41.83 4.73
N SER A 206 24.84 -40.66 4.20
CA SER A 206 24.01 -39.92 3.24
C SER A 206 23.84 -40.68 1.91
N TYR A 207 24.90 -41.29 1.38
CA TYR A 207 24.83 -42.12 0.17
C TYR A 207 23.99 -43.39 0.36
N LYS A 208 24.03 -44.00 1.56
CA LYS A 208 23.17 -45.15 1.90
C LYS A 208 21.70 -44.75 1.99
N ALA A 209 21.39 -43.57 2.54
CA ALA A 209 20.03 -43.03 2.55
C ALA A 209 19.53 -42.75 1.11
N ALA A 210 20.36 -42.11 0.28
CA ALA A 210 20.05 -41.88 -1.13
C ALA A 210 19.85 -43.19 -1.92
N TYR A 211 20.67 -44.22 -1.66
CA TYR A 211 20.52 -45.54 -2.28
C TYR A 211 19.15 -46.18 -1.98
N LEU A 212 18.71 -46.16 -0.73
CA LEU A 212 17.39 -46.71 -0.34
C LEU A 212 16.24 -45.96 -1.03
N GLY A 213 16.32 -44.63 -1.08
CA GLY A 213 15.36 -43.79 -1.81
C GLY A 213 15.31 -44.10 -3.30
N PHE A 214 16.48 -44.20 -3.96
CA PHE A 214 16.55 -44.57 -5.39
C PHE A 214 16.13 -46.02 -5.66
N GLN A 215 16.31 -46.94 -4.71
CA GLN A 215 15.81 -48.31 -4.83
C GLN A 215 14.27 -48.37 -4.82
N GLU A 216 13.61 -47.53 -4.02
CA GLU A 216 12.15 -47.41 -4.01
C GLU A 216 11.63 -46.65 -5.25
N ALA A 217 12.34 -45.60 -5.67
CA ALA A 217 12.08 -44.88 -6.93
C ALA A 217 12.11 -45.83 -8.15
N ALA A 218 13.09 -46.73 -8.21
CA ALA A 218 13.24 -47.69 -9.29
C ALA A 218 12.06 -48.69 -9.39
N LYS A 219 11.43 -49.06 -8.26
CA LYS A 219 10.18 -49.86 -8.26
C LYS A 219 9.00 -49.04 -8.78
N SER A 220 8.97 -47.76 -8.46
CA SER A 220 7.97 -46.78 -8.91
C SER A 220 8.19 -46.31 -10.36
N ASN A 221 9.20 -46.85 -11.04
CA ASN A 221 9.53 -46.65 -12.46
C ASN A 221 9.73 -45.17 -12.88
N TRP A 222 10.25 -44.35 -11.95
CA TRP A 222 10.72 -42.99 -12.21
C TRP A 222 12.21 -42.85 -11.82
N GLY A 223 12.96 -42.04 -12.58
CA GLY A 223 14.42 -41.91 -12.46
C GLY A 223 15.19 -42.89 -13.37
N ASP A 224 16.51 -42.69 -13.49
CA ASP A 224 17.39 -43.60 -14.22
C ASP A 224 17.75 -44.83 -13.36
N LYS A 225 17.62 -46.01 -13.96
CA LYS A 225 17.98 -47.32 -13.36
C LYS A 225 19.45 -47.43 -12.99
N SER A 226 20.32 -46.54 -13.50
CA SER A 226 21.74 -46.48 -13.11
C SER A 226 22.01 -45.83 -11.74
N TRP A 227 21.12 -44.98 -11.24
CA TRP A 227 21.39 -44.18 -10.02
C TRP A 227 21.53 -45.01 -8.73
N PRO A 228 20.74 -46.08 -8.48
CA PRO A 228 20.99 -46.97 -7.35
C PRO A 228 22.41 -47.58 -7.39
N ALA A 229 22.85 -48.06 -8.56
CA ALA A 229 24.18 -48.65 -8.71
C ALA A 229 25.31 -47.61 -8.47
N TYR A 230 25.15 -46.39 -8.99
CA TYR A 230 26.07 -45.28 -8.71
C TYR A 230 26.15 -44.97 -7.21
N CYS A 231 25.02 -44.81 -6.52
CA CYS A 231 24.98 -44.54 -5.08
C CYS A 231 25.55 -45.68 -4.26
N GLN A 232 25.37 -46.94 -4.69
CA GLN A 232 25.93 -48.11 -4.02
C GLN A 232 27.46 -48.16 -4.13
N VAL A 233 28.03 -47.90 -5.32
CA VAL A 233 29.49 -47.80 -5.50
C VAL A 233 30.06 -46.64 -4.69
N LYS A 234 29.45 -45.45 -4.74
CA LYS A 234 29.86 -44.28 -3.95
C LYS A 234 29.77 -44.52 -2.44
N GLY A 235 28.73 -45.22 -1.97
CA GLY A 235 28.60 -45.66 -0.58
C GLY A 235 29.74 -46.57 -0.14
N HIS A 236 30.01 -47.65 -0.89
CA HIS A 236 31.13 -48.54 -0.58
C HIS A 236 32.51 -47.86 -0.70
N TYR A 237 32.69 -46.95 -1.66
CA TYR A 237 33.91 -46.15 -1.83
C TYR A 237 34.15 -45.23 -0.63
N THR A 238 33.15 -44.42 -0.24
CA THR A 238 33.24 -43.53 0.92
C THR A 238 33.34 -44.29 2.24
N ALA A 239 32.69 -45.46 2.38
CA ALA A 239 32.90 -46.38 3.50
C ALA A 239 34.35 -46.87 3.59
N GLY A 240 34.93 -47.31 2.46
CA GLY A 240 36.32 -47.71 2.37
C GLY A 240 37.27 -46.58 2.79
N LEU A 241 37.10 -45.38 2.23
CA LEU A 241 37.93 -44.23 2.60
C LEU A 241 37.79 -43.83 4.08
N ALA A 242 36.59 -43.91 4.67
CA ALA A 242 36.41 -43.68 6.10
C ALA A 242 37.26 -44.63 6.95
N HIS A 243 37.25 -45.93 6.63
CA HIS A 243 38.08 -46.92 7.32
C HIS A 243 39.58 -46.73 7.05
N TYR A 244 39.99 -46.40 5.83
CA TYR A 244 41.38 -46.10 5.48
C TYR A 244 41.95 -44.93 6.29
N TYR A 245 41.25 -43.79 6.33
CA TYR A 245 41.70 -42.63 7.11
C TYR A 245 41.60 -42.85 8.63
N SER A 246 40.69 -43.72 9.10
CA SER A 246 40.68 -44.18 10.50
C SER A 246 41.94 -45.00 10.81
N ALA A 247 42.31 -45.94 9.93
CA ALA A 247 43.52 -46.74 10.06
C ALA A 247 44.78 -45.86 10.12
N LEU A 248 44.92 -44.89 9.20
CA LEU A 248 46.04 -43.93 9.20
C LEU A 248 46.10 -43.06 10.47
N ASN A 249 44.96 -42.79 11.11
CA ASN A 249 44.93 -42.08 12.38
C ASN A 249 45.34 -42.98 13.56
N LEU A 250 45.01 -44.27 13.50
CA LEU A 250 45.29 -45.24 14.56
C LEU A 250 46.71 -45.81 14.47
N SER A 251 47.29 -45.94 13.27
CA SER A 251 48.68 -46.35 13.06
C SER A 251 49.70 -45.36 13.63
N ALA A 252 49.29 -44.10 13.88
CA ALA A 252 50.10 -43.13 14.62
C ALA A 252 50.25 -43.46 16.13
N THR A 253 49.54 -44.47 16.64
CA THR A 253 49.62 -44.94 18.03
C THR A 253 50.03 -46.41 18.06
N SER A 254 51.27 -46.72 18.46
CA SER A 254 51.85 -48.07 18.45
C SER A 254 50.96 -49.13 19.12
N SER A 255 50.27 -48.77 20.22
CA SER A 255 49.36 -49.67 20.95
C SER A 255 48.07 -50.04 20.21
N LYS A 256 47.75 -49.41 19.06
CA LYS A 256 46.51 -49.62 18.30
C LYS A 256 46.76 -50.10 16.87
N TYR A 257 47.97 -50.56 16.58
CA TYR A 257 48.40 -50.93 15.24
C TYR A 257 47.58 -52.10 14.65
N GLY A 258 47.30 -53.14 15.45
CA GLY A 258 46.42 -54.25 15.04
C GLY A 258 44.97 -53.82 14.72
N VAL A 259 44.46 -52.77 15.36
CA VAL A 259 43.14 -52.17 15.04
C VAL A 259 43.18 -51.42 13.70
N ALA A 260 44.33 -50.81 13.36
CA ALA A 260 44.52 -50.16 12.07
C ALA A 260 44.54 -51.19 10.92
N LEU A 261 45.20 -52.33 11.10
CA LEU A 261 45.17 -53.45 10.14
C LEU A 261 43.74 -53.96 9.90
N ALA A 262 42.96 -54.19 10.96
CA ALA A 262 41.57 -54.62 10.82
C ALA A 262 40.69 -53.61 10.04
N HIS A 263 40.94 -52.30 10.19
CA HIS A 263 40.28 -51.28 9.36
C HIS A 263 40.77 -51.27 7.89
N ILE A 264 42.03 -51.63 7.60
CA ILE A 264 42.54 -51.76 6.23
C ILE A 264 41.91 -52.98 5.54
N ALA A 265 41.83 -54.13 6.21
CA ALA A 265 41.13 -55.30 5.70
C ALA A 265 39.65 -54.99 5.37
N GLN A 266 38.96 -54.25 6.25
CA GLN A 266 37.59 -53.79 6.01
C GLN A 266 37.49 -52.81 4.82
N THR A 267 38.50 -51.96 4.62
CA THR A 267 38.61 -51.07 3.44
C THR A 267 38.66 -51.90 2.16
N ILE A 268 39.51 -52.93 2.11
CA ILE A 268 39.68 -53.79 0.94
C ILE A 268 38.41 -54.59 0.65
N SER A 269 37.71 -55.07 1.68
CA SER A 269 36.40 -55.73 1.52
C SER A 269 35.37 -54.80 0.83
N HIS A 270 35.25 -53.55 1.28
CA HIS A 270 34.34 -52.57 0.68
C HIS A 270 34.75 -52.17 -0.74
N LEU A 271 36.04 -51.88 -1.00
CA LEU A 271 36.52 -51.52 -2.34
C LEU A 271 36.42 -52.70 -3.33
N SER A 272 36.66 -53.93 -2.88
CA SER A 272 36.48 -55.14 -3.71
C SER A 272 35.01 -55.41 -4.03
N THR A 273 34.09 -55.02 -3.14
CA THR A 273 32.65 -55.07 -3.38
C THR A 273 32.23 -53.99 -4.39
N ALA A 274 32.77 -52.78 -4.26
CA ALA A 274 32.55 -51.69 -5.21
C ALA A 274 33.06 -52.04 -6.63
N GLN A 275 34.24 -52.68 -6.74
CA GLN A 275 34.82 -53.12 -8.02
C GLN A 275 33.95 -54.15 -8.75
N LYS A 276 33.23 -55.03 -8.02
CA LYS A 276 32.39 -56.08 -8.60
C LYS A 276 31.06 -55.55 -9.17
N LEU A 277 30.66 -54.31 -8.83
CA LEU A 277 29.41 -53.74 -9.29
C LEU A 277 29.57 -53.14 -10.69
N SER A 278 28.81 -53.62 -11.67
CA SER A 278 28.85 -53.09 -13.03
C SER A 278 28.22 -51.70 -13.09
N LEU A 279 28.98 -50.72 -13.59
CA LEU A 279 28.52 -49.35 -13.84
C LEU A 279 28.40 -49.10 -15.36
N PRO A 280 27.44 -48.26 -15.80
CA PRO A 280 27.39 -47.79 -17.20
C PRO A 280 28.66 -47.02 -17.60
N PRO A 281 28.99 -46.95 -18.91
CA PRO A 281 30.23 -46.35 -19.40
C PRO A 281 30.41 -44.87 -19.04
N GLN A 282 29.32 -44.13 -18.79
CA GLN A 282 29.35 -42.74 -18.32
C GLN A 282 30.04 -42.55 -16.97
N TRP A 283 30.18 -43.62 -16.16
CA TRP A 283 30.87 -43.62 -14.87
C TRP A 283 32.19 -44.42 -14.89
N ALA A 284 32.77 -44.71 -16.07
CA ALA A 284 33.99 -45.51 -16.20
C ALA A 284 35.15 -44.99 -15.34
N SER A 285 35.34 -43.66 -15.29
CA SER A 285 36.35 -43.00 -14.45
C SER A 285 36.20 -43.31 -12.97
N LEU A 286 34.97 -43.48 -12.45
CA LEU A 286 34.75 -43.90 -11.06
C LEU A 286 35.28 -45.32 -10.82
N SER A 287 35.07 -46.23 -11.78
CA SER A 287 35.56 -47.61 -11.68
C SER A 287 37.09 -47.69 -11.70
N GLU A 288 37.74 -46.88 -12.55
CA GLU A 288 39.21 -46.76 -12.61
C GLU A 288 39.78 -46.21 -11.29
N ILE A 289 39.13 -45.19 -10.70
CA ILE A 289 39.52 -44.63 -9.39
C ILE A 289 39.39 -45.69 -8.29
N VAL A 290 38.31 -46.47 -8.25
CA VAL A 290 38.12 -47.56 -7.27
C VAL A 290 39.23 -48.62 -7.41
N VAL A 291 39.56 -49.03 -8.64
CA VAL A 291 40.64 -50.00 -8.91
C VAL A 291 42.01 -49.44 -8.51
N SER A 292 42.28 -48.17 -8.82
CA SER A 292 43.50 -47.47 -8.44
C SER A 292 43.66 -47.39 -6.91
N GLN A 293 42.61 -46.98 -6.19
CA GLN A 293 42.64 -46.95 -4.71
C GLN A 293 42.77 -48.34 -4.11
N LEU A 294 42.09 -49.35 -4.65
CA LEU A 294 42.22 -50.74 -4.18
C LEU A 294 43.66 -51.26 -4.30
N LYS A 295 44.38 -50.89 -5.37
CA LYS A 295 45.81 -51.22 -5.52
C LYS A 295 46.65 -50.55 -4.43
N VAL A 296 46.49 -49.23 -4.22
CA VAL A 296 47.23 -48.46 -3.21
C VAL A 296 46.97 -48.99 -1.79
N VAL A 297 45.72 -49.32 -1.46
CA VAL A 297 45.37 -49.85 -0.13
C VAL A 297 45.98 -51.25 0.09
N LYS A 298 46.02 -52.12 -0.92
CA LYS A 298 46.70 -53.44 -0.83
C LYS A 298 48.22 -53.33 -0.68
N GLU A 299 48.85 -52.39 -1.39
CA GLU A 299 50.28 -52.10 -1.20
C GLU A 299 50.55 -51.57 0.22
N LYS A 300 49.62 -50.78 0.78
CA LYS A 300 49.73 -50.28 2.16
C LYS A 300 49.46 -51.38 3.20
N GLU A 301 48.49 -52.27 2.98
CA GLU A 301 48.24 -53.47 3.81
C GLU A 301 49.52 -54.28 3.97
N GLN A 302 50.15 -54.69 2.86
CA GLN A 302 51.40 -55.47 2.88
C GLN A 302 52.58 -54.76 3.55
N ALA A 303 52.60 -53.43 3.58
CA ALA A 303 53.60 -52.66 4.33
C ALA A 303 53.29 -52.65 5.83
N MET A 304 52.02 -52.47 6.21
CA MET A 304 51.59 -52.47 7.60
C MET A 304 51.68 -53.87 8.23
N ASP A 305 51.36 -54.94 7.50
CA ASP A 305 51.52 -56.32 7.99
C ASP A 305 52.98 -56.61 8.35
N LYS A 306 53.91 -56.26 7.47
CA LYS A 306 55.36 -56.38 7.74
C LYS A 306 55.79 -55.54 8.95
N GLU A 307 55.35 -54.30 9.05
CA GLU A 307 55.64 -53.46 10.23
C GLU A 307 55.06 -54.05 11.52
N ASN A 308 53.87 -54.65 11.49
CA ASN A 308 53.30 -55.34 12.65
C ASN A 308 54.10 -56.59 13.02
N ASP A 309 54.43 -57.44 12.04
CA ASP A 309 55.15 -58.70 12.23
C ASP A 309 56.61 -58.50 12.69
N PHE A 310 57.26 -57.40 12.31
CA PHE A 310 58.65 -57.12 12.70
C PHE A 310 58.82 -56.16 13.89
N ILE A 311 57.83 -55.30 14.16
CA ILE A 311 57.98 -54.20 15.15
C ILE A 311 56.91 -54.28 16.25
N TYR A 312 55.63 -54.23 15.88
CA TYR A 312 54.57 -53.94 16.86
C TYR A 312 53.91 -55.16 17.52
N HIS A 313 53.92 -56.32 16.87
CA HIS A 313 53.36 -57.59 17.32
C HIS A 313 51.93 -57.48 17.91
N CYS A 314 51.11 -56.56 17.39
CA CYS A 314 49.77 -56.33 17.90
C CYS A 314 48.80 -57.39 17.36
N ALA A 315 47.96 -57.93 18.24
CA ALA A 315 46.85 -58.80 17.84
C ALA A 315 45.85 -58.04 16.95
N ILE A 316 45.44 -58.66 15.85
CA ILE A 316 44.45 -58.11 14.90
C ILE A 316 43.04 -58.46 15.41
N PRO A 317 42.19 -57.48 15.77
CA PRO A 317 40.83 -57.75 16.23
C PRO A 317 39.90 -58.20 15.10
N GLU A 318 38.92 -59.06 15.42
CA GLU A 318 37.92 -59.51 14.46
C GLU A 318 36.96 -58.38 14.05
N ALA A 319 36.44 -58.43 12.82
CA ALA A 319 35.63 -57.37 12.18
C ALA A 319 34.43 -56.85 13.01
N ALA A 320 33.85 -57.69 13.88
CA ALA A 320 32.74 -57.32 14.76
C ALA A 320 33.15 -56.53 16.03
N SER A 321 34.43 -56.51 16.36
CA SER A 321 34.97 -55.88 17.59
C SER A 321 35.50 -54.45 17.40
N LEU A 322 35.47 -53.92 16.17
CA LEU A 322 36.00 -52.58 15.88
C LEU A 322 35.05 -51.48 16.39
N PRO A 323 35.60 -50.40 16.97
CA PRO A 323 34.78 -49.24 17.34
C PRO A 323 34.23 -48.57 16.08
N GLU A 324 32.93 -48.21 16.11
CA GLU A 324 32.33 -47.47 15.01
C GLU A 324 32.98 -46.09 14.84
N ILE A 325 33.26 -45.72 13.59
CA ILE A 325 33.78 -44.39 13.26
C ILE A 325 32.68 -43.36 13.56
N PRO A 326 32.91 -42.37 14.46
CA PRO A 326 31.91 -41.37 14.79
C PRO A 326 31.64 -40.47 13.58
N VAL A 327 30.36 -40.17 13.35
CA VAL A 327 29.92 -39.32 12.24
C VAL A 327 30.24 -37.85 12.53
N MET A 328 30.73 -37.10 11.54
CA MET A 328 30.80 -35.64 11.59
C MET A 328 30.07 -35.06 10.39
N GLU A 329 28.83 -34.63 10.61
CA GLU A 329 28.02 -33.94 9.61
C GLU A 329 28.58 -32.53 9.37
N ALA A 330 29.40 -32.39 8.34
CA ALA A 330 29.90 -31.08 7.91
C ALA A 330 28.83 -30.33 7.13
N ALA A 331 28.23 -30.98 6.12
CA ALA A 331 27.18 -30.41 5.30
C ALA A 331 25.81 -30.50 5.99
N LYS A 332 25.17 -29.34 6.17
CA LYS A 332 23.73 -29.22 6.48
C LYS A 332 23.01 -28.48 5.34
N PRO A 333 21.71 -28.73 5.10
CA PRO A 333 20.91 -27.92 4.18
C PRO A 333 20.95 -26.45 4.58
N THR A 334 21.22 -25.55 3.63
CA THR A 334 21.16 -24.10 3.88
C THR A 334 19.72 -23.63 3.71
N PRO A 335 19.08 -22.99 4.72
CA PRO A 335 17.72 -22.47 4.57
C PRO A 335 17.60 -21.54 3.36
N LEU A 336 16.48 -21.59 2.63
CA LEU A 336 16.26 -20.77 1.44
C LEU A 336 16.38 -19.26 1.74
N SER A 337 15.97 -18.84 2.95
CA SER A 337 16.14 -17.48 3.46
C SER A 337 17.60 -17.04 3.55
N ASP A 338 18.51 -17.97 3.82
CA ASP A 338 19.91 -17.72 4.18
C ASP A 338 20.81 -17.71 2.95
N LEU A 339 20.38 -18.39 1.89
CA LEU A 339 21.02 -18.39 0.58
C LEU A 339 21.04 -17.00 -0.09
N TYR A 340 20.18 -16.08 0.36
CA TYR A 340 19.90 -14.80 -0.30
C TYR A 340 19.96 -13.56 0.63
N LYS A 341 20.68 -13.63 1.77
CA LYS A 341 20.82 -12.49 2.73
C LYS A 341 21.78 -11.36 2.29
N GLY A 342 22.18 -11.30 1.02
CA GLY A 342 23.21 -10.35 0.54
C GLY A 342 22.65 -9.11 -0.17
N ASN A 343 23.37 -7.99 -0.11
CA ASN A 343 23.02 -6.75 -0.83
C ASN A 343 22.92 -6.93 -2.36
N ASP A 344 23.56 -7.96 -2.93
CA ASP A 344 23.42 -8.27 -4.35
C ASP A 344 22.05 -8.84 -4.73
N VAL A 345 21.22 -9.28 -3.76
CA VAL A 345 19.88 -9.80 -4.05
C VAL A 345 18.91 -8.70 -4.47
N VAL A 346 19.02 -7.49 -3.88
CA VAL A 346 18.27 -6.32 -4.35
C VAL A 346 18.69 -5.92 -5.77
N LYS A 347 19.98 -6.02 -6.09
CA LYS A 347 20.48 -5.78 -7.47
C LYS A 347 20.06 -6.88 -8.45
N LEU A 348 20.02 -8.13 -8.00
CA LEU A 348 19.73 -9.30 -8.80
C LEU A 348 18.23 -9.39 -9.16
N ILE A 349 17.35 -9.13 -8.20
CA ILE A 349 15.90 -9.07 -8.39
C ILE A 349 15.53 -7.83 -9.22
N GLY A 350 16.16 -6.68 -8.95
CA GLY A 350 15.89 -5.42 -9.64
C GLY A 350 14.67 -4.67 -9.09
N LYS A 351 14.11 -3.76 -9.89
CA LYS A 351 12.92 -2.99 -9.52
C LYS A 351 11.69 -3.91 -9.46
N GLN A 352 10.87 -3.78 -8.41
CA GLN A 352 9.61 -4.54 -8.31
C GLN A 352 8.66 -4.13 -9.43
N LEU A 353 8.24 -5.07 -10.28
CA LEU A 353 7.44 -4.79 -11.47
C LEU A 353 6.02 -4.26 -11.15
N PHE A 354 5.47 -4.62 -9.99
CA PHE A 354 4.09 -4.33 -9.58
C PHE A 354 4.01 -3.53 -8.28
N GLU A 355 4.97 -2.65 -8.02
CA GLU A 355 5.06 -1.87 -6.77
C GLU A 355 3.75 -1.14 -6.41
N SER A 356 3.11 -0.50 -7.39
CA SER A 356 1.86 0.25 -7.25
C SER A 356 0.57 -0.60 -7.20
N LEU A 357 0.66 -1.93 -7.36
CA LEU A 357 -0.50 -2.82 -7.28
C LEU A 357 -0.72 -3.26 -5.83
N ILE A 358 -1.70 -2.68 -5.16
CA ILE A 358 -2.00 -2.90 -3.74
C ILE A 358 -3.24 -3.83 -3.62
N PRO A 359 -3.16 -4.98 -2.92
CA PRO A 359 -4.32 -5.86 -2.72
C PRO A 359 -5.55 -5.17 -2.14
N LEU A 360 -6.74 -5.65 -2.51
CA LEU A 360 -8.00 -5.28 -1.84
C LEU A 360 -7.94 -5.47 -0.31
N SER A 361 -7.35 -6.57 0.18
CA SER A 361 -7.18 -6.79 1.63
C SER A 361 -6.32 -5.70 2.30
N VAL A 362 -5.32 -5.17 1.59
CA VAL A 362 -4.48 -4.08 2.07
C VAL A 362 -5.21 -2.74 1.95
N HIS A 363 -6.06 -2.55 0.94
CA HIS A 363 -6.96 -1.39 0.87
C HIS A 363 -7.95 -1.37 2.05
N GLU A 364 -8.58 -2.50 2.40
CA GLU A 364 -9.45 -2.61 3.58
C GLU A 364 -8.70 -2.29 4.88
N GLN A 365 -7.49 -2.84 5.07
CA GLN A 365 -6.63 -2.55 6.21
C GLN A 365 -6.14 -1.10 6.25
N ALA A 366 -5.78 -0.52 5.11
CA ALA A 366 -5.39 0.88 4.98
C ALA A 366 -6.59 1.82 5.23
N SER A 367 -7.81 1.43 4.85
CA SER A 367 -9.05 2.14 5.20
C SER A 367 -9.31 2.10 6.71
N LYS A 368 -9.21 0.94 7.36
CA LYS A 368 -9.28 0.82 8.84
C LYS A 368 -8.23 1.69 9.53
N TYR A 369 -6.98 1.66 9.08
CA TYR A 369 -5.91 2.49 9.64
C TYR A 369 -6.14 3.99 9.37
N SER A 370 -6.68 4.35 8.21
CA SER A 370 -7.08 5.73 7.89
C SER A 370 -8.23 6.21 8.78
N GLU A 371 -9.16 5.32 9.15
CA GLU A 371 -10.21 5.59 10.13
C GLU A 371 -9.65 5.77 11.55
N MET A 372 -8.71 4.92 11.98
CA MET A 372 -7.99 5.11 13.26
C MET A 372 -7.23 6.44 13.29
N LYS A 373 -6.53 6.80 12.20
CA LYS A 373 -5.88 8.11 12.02
C LYS A 373 -6.86 9.27 12.05
N ALA A 374 -8.00 9.16 11.37
CA ALA A 374 -9.03 10.19 11.36
C ALA A 374 -9.65 10.36 12.76
N THR A 375 -9.83 9.26 13.49
CA THR A 375 -10.31 9.27 14.88
C THR A 375 -9.29 9.92 15.82
N LEU A 376 -8.00 9.60 15.67
CA LEU A 376 -6.90 10.25 16.38
C LEU A 376 -6.86 11.76 16.09
N LEU A 377 -6.91 12.15 14.82
CA LEU A 377 -6.87 13.55 14.39
C LEU A 377 -8.09 14.33 14.88
N ARG A 378 -9.30 13.74 14.86
CA ARG A 378 -10.51 14.35 15.44
C ARG A 378 -10.38 14.54 16.95
N GLY A 379 -9.95 13.51 17.69
CA GLY A 379 -9.78 13.59 19.14
C GLY A 379 -8.72 14.61 19.57
N GLU A 380 -7.63 14.77 18.82
CA GLU A 380 -6.66 15.84 19.08
C GLU A 380 -7.14 17.22 18.62
N LEU A 381 -7.93 17.31 17.53
CA LEU A 381 -8.57 18.57 17.13
C LEU A 381 -9.55 19.06 18.19
N GLU A 382 -10.41 18.18 18.69
CA GLU A 382 -11.43 18.49 19.69
C GLU A 382 -10.79 18.98 21.01
N LYS A 383 -9.68 18.37 21.44
CA LYS A 383 -8.86 18.88 22.57
C LYS A 383 -8.28 20.27 22.29
N VAL A 384 -7.80 20.52 21.07
CA VAL A 384 -7.21 21.82 20.67
C VAL A 384 -8.29 22.90 20.63
N GLU A 385 -9.43 22.63 19.99
CA GLU A 385 -10.57 23.54 19.87
C GLU A 385 -11.17 23.85 21.25
N LEU A 386 -11.42 22.84 22.09
CA LEU A 386 -11.89 23.01 23.46
C LEU A 386 -10.93 23.88 24.29
N ALA A 387 -9.62 23.68 24.16
CA ALA A 387 -8.63 24.52 24.85
C ALA A 387 -8.53 25.94 24.27
N ASP A 388 -8.75 26.13 22.97
CA ASP A 388 -8.84 27.44 22.33
C ASP A 388 -10.14 28.20 22.68
N GLU A 389 -11.25 27.49 22.86
CA GLU A 389 -12.54 28.03 23.30
C GLU A 389 -12.50 28.39 24.79
N GLN A 390 -11.93 27.54 25.65
CA GLN A 390 -11.64 27.87 27.05
C GLN A 390 -10.77 29.12 27.18
N LEU A 391 -9.78 29.28 26.31
CA LEU A 391 -8.97 30.49 26.26
C LEU A 391 -9.78 31.72 25.80
N ALA A 392 -10.57 31.59 24.74
CA ALA A 392 -11.37 32.70 24.21
C ALA A 392 -12.43 33.18 25.21
N SER A 393 -13.21 32.26 25.78
CA SER A 393 -14.24 32.55 26.80
C SER A 393 -13.66 33.13 28.08
N ALA A 394 -12.49 32.66 28.53
CA ALA A 394 -11.82 33.25 29.68
C ALA A 394 -11.26 34.65 29.38
N LEU A 395 -10.71 34.90 28.18
CA LEU A 395 -10.29 36.25 27.79
C LEU A 395 -11.47 37.22 27.68
N GLU A 396 -12.60 36.76 27.13
CA GLU A 396 -13.85 37.53 27.06
C GLU A 396 -14.41 37.84 28.46
N TYR A 397 -14.46 36.84 29.35
CA TYR A 397 -14.86 37.02 30.75
C TYR A 397 -13.98 38.04 31.50
N LEU A 398 -12.67 38.07 31.19
CA LEU A 398 -11.72 39.02 31.78
C LEU A 398 -11.73 40.40 31.09
N GLY A 399 -12.42 40.56 29.95
CA GLY A 399 -12.43 41.79 29.14
C GLY A 399 -11.10 42.10 28.43
N LEU A 400 -10.18 41.13 28.39
CA LEU A 400 -8.86 41.27 27.79
C LEU A 400 -8.95 41.00 26.27
N PRO A 401 -8.26 41.75 25.40
CA PRO A 401 -7.24 42.76 25.68
C PRO A 401 -7.78 44.20 25.88
N LYS A 402 -9.08 44.44 25.69
CA LYS A 402 -9.66 45.80 25.64
C LYS A 402 -9.47 46.56 26.96
N ALA A 403 -9.82 45.94 28.08
CA ALA A 403 -9.65 46.54 29.41
C ALA A 403 -8.17 46.80 29.76
N LEU A 404 -7.25 45.98 29.24
CA LEU A 404 -5.80 46.19 29.43
C LEU A 404 -5.34 47.46 28.70
N TYR A 405 -5.79 47.64 27.46
CA TYR A 405 -5.51 48.83 26.65
C TYR A 405 -6.12 50.11 27.23
N GLU A 406 -7.37 50.03 27.72
CA GLU A 406 -8.04 51.12 28.43
C GLU A 406 -7.25 51.58 29.65
N ILE A 407 -6.83 50.65 30.52
CA ILE A 407 -6.04 50.98 31.72
C ILE A 407 -4.63 51.49 31.34
N LYS A 408 -4.01 50.94 30.30
CA LYS A 408 -2.71 51.40 29.77
C LYS A 408 -2.77 52.85 29.27
N ILE A 409 -3.83 53.21 28.53
CA ILE A 409 -4.09 54.61 28.14
C ILE A 409 -4.33 55.48 29.37
N LEU A 410 -5.12 55.03 30.35
CA LEU A 410 -5.44 55.83 31.55
C LEU A 410 -4.20 56.21 32.39
N PHE A 411 -3.15 55.36 32.40
CA PHE A 411 -1.88 55.69 33.06
C PHE A 411 -0.89 56.45 32.16
N GLN A 412 -0.86 56.20 30.85
CA GLN A 412 -0.03 56.97 29.91
C GLN A 412 -0.57 58.39 29.65
N SER A 413 -1.89 58.58 29.71
CA SER A 413 -2.59 59.86 29.52
C SER A 413 -2.27 60.90 30.60
N ASN A 414 -1.64 60.52 31.71
CA ASN A 414 -1.29 61.45 32.79
C ASN A 414 -0.15 62.43 32.42
N ASN A 415 0.43 62.32 31.21
CA ASN A 415 1.60 63.10 30.79
C ASN A 415 1.46 63.81 29.42
N SER A 416 0.24 63.93 28.87
CA SER A 416 0.00 64.59 27.57
C SER A 416 -1.30 65.39 27.56
N GLY A 417 -1.29 66.60 28.12
CA GLY A 417 -2.33 67.59 27.85
C GLY A 417 -2.12 68.22 26.46
N ALA A 418 -2.69 67.63 25.42
CA ALA A 418 -2.68 68.22 24.07
C ALA A 418 -3.97 67.92 23.29
N ASP A 419 -4.62 69.01 22.88
CA ASP A 419 -5.70 69.09 21.92
C ASP A 419 -5.38 68.34 20.62
N GLY A 420 -6.24 67.41 20.20
CA GLY A 420 -6.01 66.59 19.00
C GLY A 420 -7.00 65.43 18.88
N ALA A 421 -7.84 65.47 17.84
CA ALA A 421 -8.72 64.35 17.51
C ALA A 421 -7.91 63.23 16.83
N GLU A 422 -7.24 62.39 17.61
CA GLU A 422 -6.60 61.18 17.08
C GLU A 422 -7.67 60.16 16.67
N ILE A 423 -7.86 60.06 15.35
CA ILE A 423 -8.57 58.96 14.71
C ILE A 423 -7.84 57.67 15.06
N ASP A 424 -8.61 56.67 15.49
CA ASP A 424 -8.13 55.35 15.92
C ASP A 424 -7.09 54.77 14.94
N SER A 425 -5.94 54.31 15.44
CA SER A 425 -4.79 53.92 14.63
C SER A 425 -5.12 52.79 13.66
N GLN A 426 -6.03 51.89 14.05
CA GLN A 426 -6.56 50.82 13.19
C GLN A 426 -7.39 51.36 12.03
N ILE A 427 -8.16 52.44 12.22
CA ILE A 427 -8.97 53.06 11.15
C ILE A 427 -8.07 53.80 10.17
N ARG A 428 -6.97 54.41 10.64
CA ARG A 428 -5.93 54.98 9.77
C ARG A 428 -5.29 53.89 8.91
N GLU A 429 -4.91 52.75 9.51
CA GLU A 429 -4.38 51.58 8.77
C GLU A 429 -5.40 50.99 7.78
N PHE A 430 -6.68 50.88 8.14
CA PHE A 430 -7.74 50.42 7.23
C PHE A 430 -7.99 51.41 6.07
N ALA A 431 -7.94 52.72 6.33
CA ALA A 431 -8.06 53.74 5.28
C ALA A 431 -6.87 53.71 4.32
N ASP A 432 -5.65 53.55 4.82
CA ASP A 432 -4.45 53.46 3.99
C ASP A 432 -4.41 52.14 3.18
N ASN A 433 -4.86 51.01 3.76
CA ASN A 433 -5.02 49.73 3.03
C ASN A 433 -6.08 49.82 1.92
N MET A 434 -7.25 50.43 2.17
CA MET A 434 -8.25 50.62 1.12
C MET A 434 -7.82 51.61 0.04
N LYS A 435 -7.02 52.64 0.41
CA LYS A 435 -6.39 53.55 -0.56
C LYS A 435 -5.35 52.83 -1.43
N ALA A 436 -4.57 51.91 -0.87
CA ALA A 436 -3.57 51.13 -1.59
C ALA A 436 -4.18 50.11 -2.59
N CYS A 437 -5.29 49.47 -2.21
CA CYS A 437 -5.98 48.49 -3.06
C CYS A 437 -6.97 49.10 -4.06
N GLY A 438 -7.52 50.29 -3.76
CA GLY A 438 -8.54 50.96 -4.57
C GLY A 438 -9.92 50.27 -4.53
N PRO A 439 -10.86 50.71 -5.38
CA PRO A 439 -12.18 50.11 -5.44
C PRO A 439 -12.13 48.66 -5.98
N PRO A 440 -12.97 47.74 -5.47
CA PRO A 440 -13.02 46.36 -5.93
C PRO A 440 -13.35 46.28 -7.43
N ASN A 441 -12.44 45.70 -8.20
CA ASN A 441 -12.46 45.73 -9.66
C ASN A 441 -13.35 44.64 -10.28
N PHE A 442 -14.68 44.78 -10.14
CA PHE A 442 -15.66 43.86 -10.75
C PHE A 442 -15.50 43.71 -12.28
N ASN A 443 -14.98 44.72 -12.99
CA ASN A 443 -14.68 44.64 -14.43
C ASN A 443 -13.71 43.48 -14.79
N ARG A 444 -12.76 43.14 -13.89
CA ARG A 444 -11.81 42.04 -14.10
C ARG A 444 -12.52 40.68 -14.05
N LEU A 445 -13.57 40.56 -13.25
CA LEU A 445 -14.40 39.37 -13.13
C LEU A 445 -15.24 39.17 -14.41
N GLU A 446 -15.91 40.21 -14.90
CA GLU A 446 -16.65 40.18 -16.18
C GLU A 446 -15.73 39.87 -17.39
N THR A 447 -14.49 40.36 -17.36
CA THR A 447 -13.48 40.07 -18.39
C THR A 447 -13.10 38.57 -18.42
N MET A 448 -13.03 37.91 -17.26
CA MET A 448 -12.76 36.46 -17.17
C MET A 448 -14.00 35.60 -17.46
N LYS A 449 -15.20 36.12 -17.15
CA LYS A 449 -16.49 35.45 -17.35
C LYS A 449 -16.89 35.39 -18.82
N THR A 450 -16.66 36.47 -19.58
CA THR A 450 -16.99 36.57 -21.02
C THR A 450 -16.45 35.40 -21.87
N PRO A 451 -15.15 35.02 -21.83
CA PRO A 451 -14.66 33.88 -22.61
C PRO A 451 -15.23 32.53 -22.16
N VAL A 452 -15.55 32.37 -20.87
CA VAL A 452 -16.20 31.14 -20.36
C VAL A 452 -17.58 30.94 -21.00
N PHE A 453 -18.40 31.99 -21.05
CA PHE A 453 -19.68 31.97 -21.77
C PHE A 453 -19.50 31.65 -23.25
N GLN A 454 -18.56 32.32 -23.93
CA GLN A 454 -18.30 32.09 -25.36
C GLN A 454 -17.87 30.65 -25.66
N THR A 455 -16.99 30.05 -24.84
CA THR A 455 -16.60 28.64 -25.00
C THR A 455 -17.77 27.69 -24.75
N ILE A 456 -18.56 27.92 -23.71
CA ILE A 456 -19.72 27.04 -23.36
C ILE A 456 -20.82 27.11 -24.43
N ASP A 457 -21.08 28.28 -25.01
CA ASP A 457 -22.05 28.41 -26.11
C ASP A 457 -21.50 27.88 -27.43
N ALA A 458 -20.19 28.00 -27.70
CA ALA A 458 -19.55 27.35 -28.84
C ALA A 458 -19.68 25.81 -28.78
N ILE A 459 -19.43 25.20 -27.61
CA ILE A 459 -19.61 23.76 -27.38
C ILE A 459 -21.07 23.36 -27.62
N GLY A 460 -22.01 24.11 -27.03
CA GLY A 460 -23.44 23.83 -27.20
C GLY A 460 -23.94 24.01 -28.64
N SER A 461 -23.31 24.90 -29.41
CA SER A 461 -23.58 25.07 -30.84
C SER A 461 -23.01 23.91 -31.67
N ALA A 462 -21.78 23.49 -31.40
CA ALA A 462 -21.12 22.37 -32.10
C ALA A 462 -21.87 21.05 -31.93
N LEU A 463 -22.33 20.72 -30.71
CA LEU A 463 -23.14 19.51 -30.47
C LEU A 463 -24.49 19.54 -31.21
N LYS A 464 -25.19 20.69 -31.21
CA LYS A 464 -26.44 20.85 -31.97
C LYS A 464 -26.22 20.77 -33.48
N ALA A 465 -25.08 21.26 -33.98
CA ALA A 465 -24.74 21.19 -35.40
C ALA A 465 -24.46 19.74 -35.85
N GLU A 466 -23.81 18.92 -35.02
CA GLU A 466 -23.62 17.48 -35.29
C GLU A 466 -24.96 16.74 -35.26
N GLU A 467 -25.81 16.99 -34.25
CA GLU A 467 -27.14 16.38 -34.16
C GLU A 467 -28.04 16.72 -35.37
N ALA A 468 -28.02 17.99 -35.80
CA ALA A 468 -28.73 18.44 -37.00
C ALA A 468 -28.16 17.83 -38.30
N SER A 469 -26.83 17.67 -38.40
CA SER A 469 -26.17 17.04 -39.54
C SER A 469 -26.50 15.55 -39.63
N SER A 470 -26.36 14.83 -38.51
CA SER A 470 -26.75 13.42 -38.33
C SER A 470 -28.23 13.19 -38.69
N SER A 471 -29.13 14.03 -38.20
CA SER A 471 -30.55 13.99 -38.56
C SER A 471 -30.78 14.23 -40.05
N SER A 472 -30.02 15.15 -40.66
CA SER A 472 -30.12 15.45 -42.09
C SER A 472 -29.63 14.28 -42.97
N PHE A 473 -28.53 13.62 -42.59
CA PHE A 473 -28.04 12.44 -43.31
C PHE A 473 -29.00 11.25 -43.16
N LYS A 474 -29.52 11.01 -41.95
CA LYS A 474 -30.55 10.00 -41.70
C LYS A 474 -31.83 10.27 -42.49
N ALA A 475 -32.24 11.53 -42.66
CA ALA A 475 -33.39 11.89 -43.49
C ALA A 475 -33.16 11.63 -44.99
N LYS A 476 -31.93 11.85 -45.50
CA LYS A 476 -31.54 11.59 -46.89
C LYS A 476 -31.44 10.10 -47.22
N PHE A 477 -30.78 9.32 -46.38
CA PHE A 477 -30.42 7.91 -46.68
C PHE A 477 -31.30 6.86 -45.99
N ARG A 478 -32.18 7.27 -45.06
CA ARG A 478 -33.15 6.42 -44.34
C ARG A 478 -32.55 5.12 -43.81
N GLU A 479 -32.94 3.98 -44.37
CA GLU A 479 -32.58 2.64 -43.90
C GLU A 479 -31.11 2.27 -44.16
N PHE A 480 -30.45 2.97 -45.08
CA PHE A 480 -29.04 2.72 -45.40
C PHE A 480 -28.06 3.49 -44.49
N TRP A 481 -28.57 4.35 -43.59
CA TRP A 481 -27.74 5.09 -42.64
C TRP A 481 -27.49 4.27 -41.37
N SER A 482 -26.38 3.51 -41.35
CA SER A 482 -26.02 2.60 -40.25
C SER A 482 -25.42 3.28 -39.00
N GLN A 483 -25.32 4.62 -38.99
CA GLN A 483 -24.66 5.36 -37.92
C GLN A 483 -25.55 5.45 -36.66
N MET A 484 -24.97 5.22 -35.47
CA MET A 484 -25.68 5.29 -34.19
C MET A 484 -26.29 6.68 -33.95
N PRO A 485 -27.50 6.81 -33.37
CA PRO A 485 -28.13 8.09 -33.07
C PRO A 485 -27.26 9.01 -32.21
N SER A 486 -27.15 10.27 -32.61
CA SER A 486 -26.31 11.26 -31.92
C SER A 486 -26.80 11.61 -30.50
N SER A 487 -28.10 11.44 -30.21
CA SER A 487 -28.68 11.62 -28.87
C SER A 487 -27.99 10.77 -27.81
N ASP A 488 -27.74 9.50 -28.15
CA ASP A 488 -27.29 8.49 -27.20
C ASP A 488 -25.76 8.52 -27.10
N ALA A 489 -25.09 8.78 -28.23
CA ALA A 489 -23.64 8.95 -28.31
C ALA A 489 -23.15 10.23 -27.61
N ALA A 490 -23.88 11.34 -27.72
CA ALA A 490 -23.50 12.63 -27.12
C ALA A 490 -24.02 12.83 -25.68
N ALA A 491 -24.86 11.93 -25.15
CA ALA A 491 -25.42 12.02 -23.80
C ALA A 491 -24.42 12.38 -22.67
N PRO A 492 -23.21 11.78 -22.56
CA PRO A 492 -22.25 12.17 -21.52
C PRO A 492 -21.68 13.59 -21.73
N LEU A 493 -21.47 14.02 -22.99
CA LEU A 493 -20.98 15.36 -23.32
C LEU A 493 -22.04 16.43 -23.02
N TRP A 494 -23.31 16.13 -23.27
CA TRP A 494 -24.44 16.96 -22.86
C TRP A 494 -24.55 17.11 -21.35
N LYS A 495 -24.26 16.05 -20.58
CA LYS A 495 -24.21 16.11 -19.12
C LYS A 495 -23.05 16.98 -18.62
N GLU A 496 -21.83 16.75 -19.09
CA GLU A 496 -20.67 17.61 -18.74
C GLU A 496 -20.94 19.09 -19.10
N LEU A 497 -21.60 19.38 -20.22
CA LEU A 497 -22.01 20.73 -20.61
C LEU A 497 -23.09 21.32 -19.68
N HIS A 498 -24.05 20.51 -19.20
CA HIS A 498 -25.08 20.95 -18.27
C HIS A 498 -24.48 21.31 -16.90
N ASP A 499 -23.60 20.45 -16.38
CA ASP A 499 -22.92 20.65 -15.10
C ASP A 499 -22.07 21.94 -15.12
N LEU A 500 -21.35 22.22 -16.22
CA LEU A 500 -20.62 23.49 -16.42
C LEU A 500 -21.56 24.71 -16.51
N LYS A 501 -22.72 24.58 -17.14
CA LYS A 501 -23.73 25.66 -17.22
C LYS A 501 -24.35 25.96 -15.86
N GLN A 502 -24.58 24.94 -15.04
CA GLN A 502 -25.07 25.11 -13.68
C GLN A 502 -24.01 25.80 -12.80
N ALA A 503 -22.76 25.34 -12.83
CA ALA A 503 -21.65 25.97 -12.11
C ALA A 503 -21.45 27.46 -12.49
N LEU A 504 -21.65 27.80 -13.77
CA LEU A 504 -21.62 29.17 -14.26
C LEU A 504 -22.80 30.03 -13.76
N LEU A 505 -23.99 29.45 -13.64
CA LEU A 505 -25.17 30.11 -13.08
C LEU A 505 -24.96 30.39 -11.59
N ASP A 506 -24.51 29.39 -10.82
CA ASP A 506 -24.25 29.50 -9.38
C ASP A 506 -23.13 30.52 -9.06
N ALA A 507 -22.09 30.57 -9.89
CA ALA A 507 -21.08 31.63 -9.81
C ALA A 507 -21.70 33.01 -10.10
N SER A 508 -22.54 33.13 -11.14
CA SER A 508 -23.19 34.42 -11.46
C SER A 508 -24.15 34.93 -10.39
N THR A 509 -24.78 34.05 -9.58
CA THR A 509 -25.60 34.46 -8.44
C THR A 509 -24.72 34.88 -7.25
N SER A 510 -23.59 34.22 -7.05
CA SER A 510 -22.57 34.60 -6.06
C SER A 510 -21.96 35.98 -6.37
N ASP A 511 -21.63 36.25 -7.63
CA ASP A 511 -21.11 37.56 -8.08
C ASP A 511 -22.14 38.69 -7.83
N LYS A 512 -23.41 38.43 -8.15
CA LYS A 512 -24.52 39.37 -7.85
C LYS A 512 -24.62 39.64 -6.36
N ARG A 513 -24.50 38.61 -5.50
CA ARG A 513 -24.48 38.78 -4.05
C ARG A 513 -23.29 39.62 -3.58
N LEU A 514 -22.07 39.35 -4.04
CA LEU A 514 -20.89 40.15 -3.72
C LEU A 514 -21.05 41.62 -4.15
N SER A 515 -21.69 41.87 -5.30
CA SER A 515 -21.98 43.24 -5.75
C SER A 515 -23.04 43.94 -4.89
N ALA A 516 -24.04 43.20 -4.39
CA ALA A 516 -25.07 43.71 -3.49
C ALA A 516 -24.50 44.04 -2.10
N ASP A 517 -23.73 43.11 -1.53
CA ASP A 517 -23.03 43.28 -0.23
C ASP A 517 -22.07 44.48 -0.28
N TYR A 518 -21.36 44.67 -1.40
CA TYR A 518 -20.55 45.88 -1.62
C TYR A 518 -21.39 47.15 -1.76
N SER A 519 -22.51 47.11 -2.50
CA SER A 519 -23.36 48.29 -2.70
C SER A 519 -23.91 48.86 -1.39
N ALA A 520 -24.27 48.00 -0.43
CA ALA A 520 -24.76 48.38 0.89
C ALA A 520 -23.70 49.11 1.74
N VAL A 521 -22.43 48.79 1.55
CA VAL A 521 -21.28 49.31 2.31
C VAL A 521 -20.52 50.41 1.54
N SER A 522 -20.79 50.58 0.25
CA SER A 522 -20.09 51.51 -0.64
C SER A 522 -20.03 52.96 -0.12
N GLY A 523 -21.06 53.44 0.56
CA GLY A 523 -21.07 54.78 1.16
C GLY A 523 -20.03 54.97 2.27
N THR A 524 -19.96 54.03 3.23
CA THR A 524 -18.98 54.08 4.34
C THR A 524 -17.58 53.67 3.86
N ALA A 525 -17.47 52.73 2.92
CA ALA A 525 -16.21 52.36 2.29
C ALA A 525 -15.61 53.53 1.49
N ASN A 526 -16.41 54.31 0.76
CA ASN A 526 -15.92 55.48 0.01
C ASN A 526 -15.45 56.60 0.96
N ILE A 527 -16.09 56.79 2.12
CA ILE A 527 -15.62 57.72 3.16
C ILE A 527 -14.24 57.29 3.70
N LEU A 528 -14.03 56.00 3.94
CA LEU A 528 -12.71 55.46 4.34
C LEU A 528 -11.67 55.53 3.19
N MET A 529 -12.09 55.34 1.94
CA MET A 529 -11.23 55.35 0.75
C MET A 529 -10.74 56.75 0.35
N GLN A 530 -11.34 57.82 0.88
CA GLN A 530 -10.81 59.19 0.78
C GLN A 530 -9.55 59.43 1.63
N GLY A 531 -9.17 58.47 2.48
CA GLY A 531 -7.91 58.48 3.22
C GLY A 531 -7.93 59.26 4.53
N SER A 532 -6.80 59.16 5.23
CA SER A 532 -6.59 59.51 6.64
C SER A 532 -6.68 61.00 7.01
N GLU A 533 -6.92 61.89 6.05
CA GLU A 533 -7.06 63.35 6.24
C GLU A 533 -8.41 63.92 5.74
N SER A 534 -9.37 63.08 5.29
CA SER A 534 -10.65 63.61 4.82
C SER A 534 -11.48 64.19 5.96
N SER A 535 -11.85 65.47 5.82
CA SER A 535 -12.69 66.24 6.75
C SER A 535 -13.97 65.49 7.17
N ALA A 536 -14.53 64.63 6.31
CA ALA A 536 -15.73 63.85 6.60
C ALA A 536 -15.56 62.87 7.78
N LEU A 537 -14.41 62.20 7.92
CA LEU A 537 -14.14 61.28 9.05
C LEU A 537 -13.96 62.05 10.36
N ALA A 538 -13.21 63.15 10.32
CA ALA A 538 -13.02 64.03 11.47
C ALA A 538 -14.33 64.68 11.92
N VAL A 539 -15.20 65.09 10.98
CA VAL A 539 -16.54 65.61 11.28
C VAL A 539 -17.43 64.52 11.86
N SER A 540 -17.46 63.29 11.34
CA SER A 540 -18.28 62.22 11.92
C SER A 540 -17.85 61.85 13.34
N TYR A 541 -16.54 61.83 13.64
CA TYR A 541 -16.02 61.62 15.00
C TYR A 541 -16.35 62.81 15.92
N ARG A 542 -16.13 64.05 15.47
CA ARG A 542 -16.42 65.27 16.23
C ARG A 542 -17.93 65.42 16.53
N GLN A 543 -18.79 65.02 15.59
CA GLN A 543 -20.24 65.09 15.74
C GLN A 543 -20.77 64.00 16.69
N ALA A 544 -20.19 62.79 16.67
CA ALA A 544 -20.45 61.76 17.67
C ALA A 544 -19.96 62.15 19.09
N GLN A 545 -18.92 62.99 19.20
CA GLN A 545 -18.47 63.57 20.46
C GLN A 545 -19.35 64.71 20.97
N SER A 546 -20.02 65.47 20.08
CA SER A 546 -20.86 66.61 20.48
C SER A 546 -22.29 66.27 20.90
N ASP A 547 -22.84 65.13 20.44
CA ASP A 547 -24.24 64.73 20.71
C ASP A 547 -24.42 64.08 22.10
N ALA A 548 -23.31 63.81 22.82
CA ALA A 548 -23.31 63.41 24.22
C ALA A 548 -23.44 64.66 25.13
N GLY A 549 -24.68 65.12 25.30
CA GLY A 549 -25.02 66.45 25.84
C GLY A 549 -24.52 66.82 27.25
N HIS A 550 -24.62 68.12 27.52
CA HIS A 550 -24.29 68.81 28.78
C HIS A 550 -24.66 68.06 30.08
N PRO A 551 -23.70 67.88 31.00
CA PRO A 551 -23.97 67.95 32.43
C PRO A 551 -23.84 69.42 32.88
N THR A 552 -24.95 70.01 33.32
CA THR A 552 -24.93 71.28 34.05
C THR A 552 -24.48 71.04 35.50
N THR A 553 -23.66 71.96 36.02
CA THR A 553 -23.48 72.21 37.46
C THR A 553 -22.90 71.08 38.33
N SER A 554 -21.57 70.97 38.39
CA SER A 554 -20.83 71.20 39.65
C SER A 554 -19.32 71.14 39.41
N ALA A 555 -18.59 72.15 39.88
CA ALA A 555 -17.14 72.07 39.98
C ALA A 555 -16.79 71.10 41.12
N ILE A 556 -16.01 70.06 40.82
CA ILE A 556 -15.37 69.21 41.83
C ILE A 556 -13.93 69.72 41.98
N SER A 557 -13.54 70.03 43.21
CA SER A 557 -12.35 70.82 43.52
C SER A 557 -11.04 70.20 43.05
N LEU A 558 -10.17 71.06 42.53
CA LEU A 558 -8.79 70.78 42.10
C LEU A 558 -7.86 70.89 43.32
N LEU A 559 -8.13 70.13 44.39
CA LEU A 559 -7.51 70.32 45.71
C LEU A 559 -7.51 69.06 46.59
N ASP A 560 -7.47 67.89 45.96
CA ASP A 560 -7.24 66.60 46.63
C ASP A 560 -6.20 65.83 45.80
N LEU A 561 -4.95 66.26 45.96
CA LEU A 561 -3.77 65.73 45.29
C LEU A 561 -2.68 65.66 46.37
N ASP A 562 -2.67 64.57 47.13
CA ASP A 562 -1.61 64.26 48.09
C ASP A 562 -1.29 62.76 48.05
N ASP A 563 -0.01 62.47 47.82
CA ASP A 563 0.74 61.20 47.92
C ASP A 563 0.03 59.83 47.83
N THR A 564 -0.02 59.25 46.61
CA THR A 564 0.22 57.81 46.36
C THR A 564 0.94 57.56 45.03
N THR A 565 2.18 58.07 44.88
CA THR A 565 3.00 57.83 43.68
C THR A 565 3.48 56.38 43.57
N ASP A 566 3.81 55.73 44.69
CA ASP A 566 4.29 54.33 44.72
C ASP A 566 3.27 53.35 44.13
N SER A 567 1.99 53.46 44.49
CA SER A 567 0.92 52.59 43.98
C SER A 567 0.75 52.68 42.47
N SER A 568 1.15 53.79 41.82
CA SER A 568 1.10 53.93 40.37
C SER A 568 2.21 53.15 39.66
N SER A 569 3.38 52.97 40.30
CA SER A 569 4.47 52.17 39.76
C SER A 569 4.18 50.67 39.86
N GLU A 570 3.63 50.23 40.99
CA GLU A 570 3.19 48.83 41.20
C GLU A 570 2.09 48.42 40.19
N ILE A 571 1.17 49.34 39.87
CA ILE A 571 0.14 49.11 38.85
C ILE A 571 0.74 49.01 37.45
N LEU A 572 1.72 49.86 37.09
CA LEU A 572 2.42 49.77 35.80
C LEU A 572 3.21 48.46 35.66
N GLU A 573 3.89 48.02 36.72
CA GLU A 573 4.59 46.73 36.72
C GLU A 573 3.60 45.55 36.60
N ALA A 574 2.48 45.58 37.33
CA ALA A 574 1.44 44.57 37.21
C ALA A 574 0.80 44.53 35.80
N ILE A 575 0.60 45.69 35.17
CA ILE A 575 0.14 45.80 33.77
C ILE A 575 1.15 45.18 32.80
N GLU A 576 2.45 45.42 32.98
CA GLU A 576 3.51 44.82 32.17
C GLU A 576 3.58 43.30 32.38
N GLN A 577 3.44 42.82 33.62
CA GLN A 577 3.36 41.39 33.92
C GLN A 577 2.15 40.73 33.25
N VAL A 578 0.97 41.37 33.21
CA VAL A 578 -0.21 40.87 32.48
C VAL A 578 0.03 40.86 30.97
N ASP A 579 0.65 41.88 30.38
CA ASP A 579 1.00 41.91 28.95
C ASP A 579 1.99 40.78 28.60
N VAL A 580 3.02 40.57 29.42
CA VAL A 580 3.99 39.45 29.27
C VAL A 580 3.29 38.09 29.37
N ILE A 581 2.35 37.89 30.30
CA ILE A 581 1.58 36.64 30.41
C ILE A 581 0.66 36.48 29.20
N TYR A 582 -0.03 37.54 28.76
CA TYR A 582 -0.91 37.51 27.58
C TYR A 582 -0.14 37.20 26.28
N GLN A 583 1.06 37.76 26.11
CA GLN A 583 1.95 37.42 25.00
C GLN A 583 2.44 35.97 25.07
N LYS A 584 2.76 35.45 26.26
CA LYS A 584 3.09 34.02 26.46
C LYS A 584 1.91 33.11 26.10
N VAL A 585 0.70 33.43 26.53
CA VAL A 585 -0.52 32.67 26.20
C VAL A 585 -0.79 32.67 24.68
N ASN A 586 -0.65 33.82 24.00
CA ASN A 586 -0.75 33.90 22.55
C ASN A 586 0.37 33.14 21.82
N LYS A 587 1.58 33.07 22.39
CA LYS A 587 2.67 32.23 21.88
C LYS A 587 2.33 30.75 22.00
N VAL A 588 1.82 30.30 23.15
CA VAL A 588 1.35 28.92 23.37
C VAL A 588 0.24 28.55 22.39
N LYS A 589 -0.74 29.43 22.14
CA LYS A 589 -1.77 29.25 21.11
C LYS A 589 -1.18 29.05 19.70
N LYS A 590 -0.19 29.87 19.31
CA LYS A 590 0.52 29.72 18.02
C LYS A 590 1.33 28.41 17.95
N GLU A 591 2.01 28.03 19.02
CA GLU A 591 2.76 26.76 19.10
C GLU A 591 1.85 25.52 19.05
N ARG A 592 0.67 25.58 19.68
CA ARG A 592 -0.38 24.55 19.56
C ARG A 592 -0.85 24.41 18.11
N ALA A 593 -1.22 25.51 17.46
CA ALA A 593 -1.67 25.50 16.07
C ALA A 593 -0.59 24.96 15.11
N GLN A 594 0.68 25.34 15.31
CA GLN A 594 1.82 24.80 14.54
C GLN A 594 2.05 23.31 14.80
N THR A 595 1.97 22.86 16.05
CA THR A 595 2.15 21.44 16.42
C THR A 595 1.04 20.58 15.83
N TYR A 596 -0.21 21.05 15.88
CA TYR A 596 -1.35 20.39 15.25
C TYR A 596 -1.24 20.36 13.71
N ALA A 597 -0.78 21.45 13.08
CA ALA A 597 -0.52 21.47 11.64
C ALA A 597 0.58 20.48 11.21
N GLN A 598 1.66 20.35 12.00
CA GLN A 598 2.71 19.35 11.77
C GLN A 598 2.20 17.91 11.97
N LEU A 599 1.35 17.67 12.98
CA LEU A 599 0.71 16.39 13.20
C LEU A 599 -0.19 16.00 12.01
N LYS A 600 -1.03 16.93 11.55
CA LYS A 600 -1.90 16.75 10.37
C LYS A 600 -1.09 16.42 9.11
N ASP A 601 -0.05 17.19 8.82
CA ASP A 601 0.82 16.97 7.65
C ASP A 601 1.51 15.60 7.70
N LYS A 602 2.00 15.16 8.87
CA LYS A 602 2.60 13.83 9.03
C LYS A 602 1.59 12.69 8.95
N ILE A 603 0.40 12.82 9.53
CA ILE A 603 -0.66 11.80 9.43
C ILE A 603 -1.08 11.60 7.96
N HIS A 604 -1.20 12.71 7.20
CA HIS A 604 -1.55 12.71 5.77
C HIS A 604 -0.43 12.14 4.87
N LYS A 605 0.84 12.26 5.25
CA LYS A 605 2.01 11.76 4.49
C LYS A 605 2.42 10.33 4.83
N ASP A 606 1.88 9.77 5.90
CA ASP A 606 2.23 8.43 6.36
C ASP A 606 1.46 7.35 5.57
N ASP A 607 2.17 6.56 4.77
CA ASP A 607 1.62 5.46 3.98
C ASP A 607 2.20 4.11 4.45
N ILE A 608 1.34 3.29 5.06
CA ILE A 608 1.69 1.94 5.53
C ILE A 608 1.39 0.83 4.51
N SER A 609 0.91 1.17 3.31
CA SER A 609 0.50 0.19 2.28
C SER A 609 1.59 -0.84 1.99
N SER A 610 2.84 -0.39 1.84
CA SER A 610 4.01 -1.25 1.64
C SER A 610 4.23 -2.22 2.81
N VAL A 611 4.15 -1.73 4.05
CA VAL A 611 4.35 -2.52 5.28
C VAL A 611 3.24 -3.57 5.43
N LEU A 612 2.00 -3.23 5.09
CA LEU A 612 0.87 -4.15 5.06
C LEU A 612 1.02 -5.23 3.97
N VAL A 613 1.47 -4.87 2.76
CA VAL A 613 1.74 -5.84 1.67
C VAL A 613 2.75 -6.90 2.10
N PHE A 614 3.83 -6.51 2.80
CA PHE A 614 4.83 -7.47 3.27
C PHE A 614 4.34 -8.35 4.44
N ASN A 615 3.52 -7.82 5.35
CA ASN A 615 3.04 -8.56 6.53
C ASN A 615 1.75 -9.37 6.30
N LYS A 616 1.15 -9.31 5.11
CA LYS A 616 -0.06 -10.07 4.70
C LYS A 616 -0.02 -11.58 4.99
N LYS A 617 1.16 -12.19 5.14
CA LYS A 617 1.32 -13.62 5.47
C LYS A 617 1.18 -13.94 6.98
N VAL A 618 1.00 -12.96 7.88
CA VAL A 618 0.87 -13.17 9.33
C VAL A 618 -0.47 -12.62 9.87
N PRO A 619 -1.41 -13.48 10.31
CA PRO A 619 -2.64 -13.01 10.95
C PRO A 619 -2.36 -12.37 12.32
N ASP A 620 -3.28 -11.51 12.79
CA ASP A 620 -3.27 -10.77 14.07
C ASP A 620 -2.10 -9.78 14.35
N VAL A 621 -1.07 -9.72 13.50
CA VAL A 621 -0.04 -8.67 13.63
C VAL A 621 -0.60 -7.27 13.35
N GLU A 622 -1.71 -7.17 12.61
CA GLU A 622 -2.36 -5.92 12.20
C GLU A 622 -2.60 -4.94 13.37
N GLU A 623 -3.18 -5.39 14.48
CA GLU A 623 -3.50 -4.51 15.61
C GLU A 623 -2.23 -4.07 16.37
N THR A 624 -1.20 -4.91 16.42
CA THR A 624 0.09 -4.57 17.04
C THR A 624 0.93 -3.64 16.17
N LEU A 625 0.88 -3.83 14.84
CA LEU A 625 1.50 -2.96 13.85
C LEU A 625 0.82 -1.58 13.85
N PHE A 626 -0.52 -1.51 13.87
CA PHE A 626 -1.24 -0.25 14.00
C PHE A 626 -0.88 0.47 15.31
N LYS A 627 -0.78 -0.24 16.44
CA LYS A 627 -0.34 0.35 17.72
C LYS A 627 1.10 0.90 17.65
N TYR A 628 2.03 0.17 17.03
CA TYR A 628 3.42 0.61 16.84
C TYR A 628 3.54 1.82 15.91
N GLU A 629 2.77 1.84 14.82
CA GLU A 629 2.73 2.98 13.89
C GLU A 629 2.04 4.20 14.50
N LEU A 630 0.97 4.00 15.30
CA LEU A 630 0.32 5.05 16.09
C LEU A 630 1.26 5.63 17.16
N GLU A 631 2.13 4.81 17.76
CA GLU A 631 3.10 5.25 18.77
C GLU A 631 4.08 6.32 18.22
N LYS A 632 4.34 6.36 16.92
CA LYS A 632 5.13 7.43 16.28
C LYS A 632 4.47 8.82 16.42
N PHE A 633 3.15 8.88 16.57
CA PHE A 633 2.41 10.14 16.77
C PHE A 633 2.29 10.57 18.25
N ASN A 634 2.57 9.68 19.22
CA ASN A 634 2.51 10.01 20.66
C ASN A 634 3.38 11.21 21.06
N VAL A 635 4.49 11.46 20.35
CA VAL A 635 5.37 12.62 20.60
C VAL A 635 4.62 13.94 20.37
N TYR A 636 3.77 14.01 19.36
CA TYR A 636 2.95 15.19 19.06
C TYR A 636 1.78 15.32 20.05
N GLN A 637 1.12 14.21 20.41
CA GLN A 637 0.05 14.22 21.41
C GLN A 637 0.55 14.70 22.78
N LYS A 638 1.68 14.18 23.27
CA LYS A 638 2.32 14.65 24.52
C LYS A 638 2.67 16.13 24.47
N ARG A 639 3.10 16.65 23.31
CA ARG A 639 3.40 18.08 23.12
C ARG A 639 2.12 18.95 23.13
N LEU A 640 1.03 18.47 22.53
CA LEU A 640 -0.27 19.15 22.58
C LEU A 640 -0.83 19.16 24.01
N GLU A 641 -0.78 18.03 24.72
CA GLU A 641 -1.22 17.92 26.11
C GLU A 641 -0.41 18.83 27.04
N ALA A 642 0.92 18.85 26.92
CA ALA A 642 1.77 19.78 27.65
C ALA A 642 1.44 21.26 27.34
N SER A 643 1.10 21.58 26.08
CA SER A 643 0.67 22.93 25.70
C SER A 643 -0.67 23.32 26.34
N VAL A 644 -1.60 22.37 26.53
CA VAL A 644 -2.87 22.62 27.25
C VAL A 644 -2.61 22.83 28.74
N GLN A 645 -1.76 22.00 29.37
CA GLN A 645 -1.38 22.17 30.78
C GLN A 645 -0.73 23.55 31.05
N VAL A 646 0.23 23.95 30.22
CA VAL A 646 0.88 25.27 30.31
C VAL A 646 -0.12 26.41 30.08
N GLN A 647 -1.09 26.25 29.16
CA GLN A 647 -2.15 27.24 29.01
C GLN A 647 -2.99 27.37 30.29
N THR A 648 -3.41 26.25 30.90
CA THR A 648 -4.23 26.27 32.12
C THR A 648 -3.50 26.95 33.29
N GLU A 649 -2.20 26.69 33.46
CA GLU A 649 -1.37 27.36 34.46
C GLU A 649 -1.24 28.87 34.20
N LEU A 650 -0.90 29.27 32.97
CA LEU A 650 -0.81 30.68 32.59
C LEU A 650 -2.15 31.40 32.74
N MET A 651 -3.27 30.76 32.43
CA MET A 651 -4.62 31.33 32.59
C MET A 651 -5.00 31.52 34.06
N LYS A 652 -4.60 30.60 34.95
CA LYS A 652 -4.77 30.80 36.39
C LYS A 652 -3.96 32.01 36.87
N ASN A 653 -2.67 32.07 36.53
CA ASN A 653 -1.78 33.18 36.90
C ASN A 653 -2.30 34.52 36.34
N LEU A 654 -2.77 34.54 35.10
CA LEU A 654 -3.40 35.71 34.48
C LEU A 654 -4.65 36.15 35.25
N SER A 655 -5.53 35.21 35.60
CA SER A 655 -6.76 35.51 36.34
C SER A 655 -6.48 36.02 37.76
N ASP A 656 -5.42 35.55 38.41
CA ASP A 656 -5.09 35.96 39.79
C ASP A 656 -4.44 37.36 39.81
N VAL A 657 -3.52 37.67 38.87
CA VAL A 657 -2.97 39.03 38.72
C VAL A 657 -4.06 40.02 38.28
N TRP A 658 -4.96 39.62 37.36
CA TRP A 658 -6.05 40.49 36.90
C TRP A 658 -7.09 40.76 37.99
N ARG A 659 -7.38 39.81 38.89
CA ARG A 659 -8.21 40.05 40.09
C ARG A 659 -7.60 41.11 41.00
N THR A 660 -6.28 41.08 41.21
CA THR A 660 -5.58 42.08 42.02
C THR A 660 -5.74 43.49 41.42
N ILE A 661 -5.59 43.62 40.09
CA ILE A 661 -5.79 44.91 39.38
C ILE A 661 -7.25 45.39 39.46
N LEU A 662 -8.23 44.50 39.26
CA LEU A 662 -9.67 44.82 39.32
C LEU A 662 -10.20 45.18 40.73
N ASN A 663 -9.50 44.76 41.78
CA ASN A 663 -9.88 45.07 43.15
C ASN A 663 -9.45 46.46 43.62
N ASN A 664 -8.52 47.12 42.91
CA ASN A 664 -8.05 48.46 43.25
C ASN A 664 -9.13 49.55 42.99
N ALA A 665 -9.25 50.47 43.95
CA ALA A 665 -10.34 51.46 43.97
C ALA A 665 -10.28 52.47 42.81
N ASP A 666 -9.07 52.88 42.40
CA ASP A 666 -8.88 53.91 41.38
C ASP A 666 -9.26 53.46 39.97
N VAL A 667 -9.07 52.18 39.66
CA VAL A 667 -9.48 51.58 38.38
C VAL A 667 -11.01 51.65 38.26
N LYS A 668 -11.74 51.22 39.30
CA LYS A 668 -13.22 51.30 39.35
C LYS A 668 -13.73 52.75 39.27
N ARG A 669 -13.04 53.70 39.92
CA ARG A 669 -13.42 55.12 39.92
C ARG A 669 -13.25 55.75 38.53
N LYS A 670 -12.14 55.49 37.83
CA LYS A 670 -11.89 56.04 36.48
C LYS A 670 -12.71 55.32 35.38
N GLN A 671 -13.03 54.04 35.53
CA GLN A 671 -13.76 53.26 34.52
C GLN A 671 -15.24 53.68 34.36
N SER A 672 -15.90 54.13 35.43
CA SER A 672 -17.34 54.48 35.39
C SER A 672 -17.67 55.76 34.61
N GLY A 673 -16.81 56.79 34.69
CA GLY A 673 -17.05 58.08 34.04
C GLY A 673 -16.85 58.12 32.53
N MET A 674 -16.14 57.14 31.97
CA MET A 674 -15.73 57.13 30.55
C MET A 674 -16.63 56.25 29.67
N GLN A 675 -17.34 55.28 30.27
CA GLN A 675 -18.13 54.25 29.59
C GLN A 675 -19.15 54.81 28.59
N THR A 676 -19.84 55.91 28.93
CA THR A 676 -20.86 56.53 28.06
C THR A 676 -20.27 57.21 26.82
N LYS A 677 -19.14 57.91 26.97
CA LYS A 677 -18.46 58.61 25.86
C LYS A 677 -17.76 57.62 24.94
N GLN A 678 -17.14 56.59 25.52
CA GLN A 678 -16.41 55.56 24.78
C GLN A 678 -17.36 54.64 24.01
N LYS A 679 -18.56 54.37 24.51
CA LYS A 679 -19.57 53.56 23.79
C LYS A 679 -19.98 54.18 22.45
N ALA A 680 -20.25 55.48 22.40
CA ALA A 680 -20.62 56.16 21.16
C ALA A 680 -19.47 56.16 20.12
N VAL A 681 -18.24 56.32 20.59
CA VAL A 681 -17.03 56.22 19.75
C VAL A 681 -16.84 54.78 19.24
N LEU A 682 -17.04 53.78 20.09
CA LEU A 682 -16.92 52.35 19.76
C LEU A 682 -18.02 51.89 18.78
N ASP A 683 -19.24 52.40 18.92
CA ASP A 683 -20.33 52.17 17.95
C ASP A 683 -20.04 52.81 16.58
N LEU A 684 -19.14 53.81 16.51
CA LEU A 684 -18.64 54.38 15.26
C LEU A 684 -17.46 53.55 14.70
N THR A 685 -16.47 53.23 15.54
CA THR A 685 -15.33 52.36 15.20
C THR A 685 -15.80 51.00 14.68
N THR A 686 -16.80 50.37 15.31
CA THR A 686 -17.36 49.09 14.87
C THR A 686 -18.09 49.17 13.53
N LYS A 687 -18.79 50.28 13.22
CA LYS A 687 -19.38 50.49 11.89
C LYS A 687 -18.31 50.60 10.81
N TYR A 688 -17.22 51.33 11.05
CA TYR A 688 -16.11 51.43 10.11
C TYR A 688 -15.30 50.12 10.00
N ALA A 689 -15.11 49.39 11.09
CA ALA A 689 -14.47 48.07 11.09
C ALA A 689 -15.31 47.02 10.32
N ASN A 690 -16.63 47.01 10.52
CA ASN A 690 -17.55 46.16 9.75
C ASN A 690 -17.52 46.53 8.25
N ALA A 691 -17.46 47.81 7.92
CA ALA A 691 -17.34 48.27 6.53
C ALA A 691 -16.02 47.78 5.88
N HIS A 692 -14.90 47.87 6.59
CA HIS A 692 -13.62 47.33 6.15
C HIS A 692 -13.64 45.80 6.03
N GLN A 693 -14.28 45.08 6.96
CA GLN A 693 -14.41 43.62 6.91
C GLN A 693 -15.24 43.16 5.72
N VAL A 694 -16.36 43.82 5.41
CA VAL A 694 -17.17 43.52 4.23
C VAL A 694 -16.39 43.84 2.95
N TRP A 695 -15.70 44.98 2.87
CA TRP A 695 -14.84 45.30 1.73
C TRP A 695 -13.73 44.26 1.53
N SER A 696 -13.03 43.85 2.59
CA SER A 696 -11.97 42.84 2.54
C SER A 696 -12.53 41.48 2.09
N SER A 697 -13.70 41.09 2.60
CA SER A 697 -14.42 39.88 2.18
C SER A 697 -14.83 39.92 0.71
N VAL A 698 -15.28 41.07 0.21
CA VAL A 698 -15.62 41.27 -1.22
C VAL A 698 -14.37 41.18 -2.10
N THR A 699 -13.28 41.85 -1.73
CA THR A 699 -12.02 41.83 -2.49
C THR A 699 -11.45 40.41 -2.56
N ALA A 700 -11.38 39.69 -1.44
CA ALA A 700 -10.98 38.28 -1.40
C ALA A 700 -11.97 37.36 -2.13
N GLY A 701 -13.26 37.70 -2.16
CA GLY A 701 -14.30 37.02 -2.94
C GLY A 701 -14.07 37.16 -4.45
N ILE A 702 -13.71 38.36 -4.91
CA ILE A 702 -13.39 38.63 -6.33
C ILE A 702 -12.14 37.87 -6.76
N GLU A 703 -11.08 37.81 -5.94
CA GLU A 703 -9.88 37.03 -6.25
C GLU A 703 -10.18 35.52 -6.38
N LYS A 704 -10.94 34.96 -5.44
CA LYS A 704 -11.42 33.57 -5.52
C LYS A 704 -12.33 33.34 -6.73
N GLY A 705 -13.16 34.31 -7.09
CA GLY A 705 -13.97 34.31 -8.31
C GLY A 705 -13.11 34.26 -9.57
N ILE A 706 -12.04 35.06 -9.65
CA ILE A 706 -11.09 35.05 -10.78
C ILE A 706 -10.40 33.68 -10.89
N GLU A 707 -9.94 33.09 -9.78
CA GLU A 707 -9.40 31.73 -9.81
C GLU A 707 -10.42 30.68 -10.25
N PHE A 708 -11.67 30.79 -9.78
CA PHE A 708 -12.75 29.88 -10.14
C PHE A 708 -13.07 29.97 -11.64
N TYR A 709 -13.25 31.18 -12.18
CA TYR A 709 -13.47 31.38 -13.61
C TYR A 709 -12.27 30.92 -14.46
N GLY A 710 -11.04 31.04 -13.97
CA GLY A 710 -9.85 30.46 -14.61
C GLY A 710 -9.93 28.92 -14.69
N LYS A 711 -10.22 28.26 -13.57
CA LYS A 711 -10.38 26.79 -13.50
C LYS A 711 -11.57 26.31 -14.37
N LEU A 712 -12.68 27.05 -14.37
CA LEU A 712 -13.86 26.77 -15.17
C LEU A 712 -13.60 26.95 -16.68
N LEU A 713 -12.80 27.95 -17.07
CA LEU A 713 -12.35 28.14 -18.46
C LEU A 713 -11.49 26.96 -18.94
N ASP A 714 -10.59 26.44 -18.09
CA ASP A 714 -9.75 25.28 -18.44
C ASP A 714 -10.58 24.00 -18.55
N GLN A 715 -11.59 23.81 -17.69
CA GLN A 715 -12.55 22.71 -17.82
C GLN A 715 -13.38 22.83 -19.11
N ALA A 716 -13.90 24.02 -19.41
CA ALA A 716 -14.64 24.29 -20.63
C ALA A 716 -13.79 24.04 -21.89
N LYS A 717 -12.52 24.48 -21.92
CA LYS A 717 -11.58 24.18 -23.04
C LYS A 717 -11.28 22.69 -23.19
N ARG A 718 -11.17 21.94 -22.09
CA ARG A 718 -11.02 20.48 -22.14
C ARG A 718 -12.26 19.81 -22.73
N LEU A 719 -13.46 20.24 -22.33
CA LEU A 719 -14.71 19.75 -22.94
C LEU A 719 -14.81 20.16 -24.41
N GLN A 720 -14.41 21.38 -24.77
CA GLN A 720 -14.35 21.83 -26.17
C GLN A 720 -13.47 20.90 -27.00
N SER A 721 -12.25 20.58 -26.56
CA SER A 721 -11.38 19.66 -27.28
C SER A 721 -11.95 18.24 -27.39
N LYS A 722 -12.66 17.72 -26.37
CA LYS A 722 -13.40 16.44 -26.46
C LYS A 722 -14.49 16.52 -27.52
N VAL A 723 -15.27 17.59 -27.53
CA VAL A 723 -16.42 17.79 -28.42
C VAL A 723 -15.97 18.01 -29.87
N ASP A 724 -14.93 18.81 -30.10
CA ASP A 724 -14.36 19.02 -31.44
C ASP A 724 -13.79 17.71 -32.01
N ALA A 725 -13.14 16.88 -31.18
CA ALA A 725 -12.67 15.56 -31.58
C ALA A 725 -13.82 14.59 -31.90
N TYR A 726 -14.86 14.57 -31.06
CA TYR A 726 -16.08 13.77 -31.28
C TYR A 726 -16.79 14.19 -32.58
N VAL A 727 -17.08 15.49 -32.76
CA VAL A 727 -17.73 16.04 -33.96
C VAL A 727 -16.86 15.82 -35.20
N GLY A 728 -15.54 15.93 -35.08
CA GLY A 728 -14.59 15.64 -36.16
C GLY A 728 -14.66 14.19 -36.64
N GLU A 729 -14.60 13.22 -35.72
CA GLU A 729 -14.67 11.79 -36.06
C GLU A 729 -16.07 11.40 -36.59
N ARG A 730 -17.14 11.95 -36.00
CA ARG A 730 -18.53 11.75 -36.47
C ARG A 730 -18.75 12.27 -37.88
N ASN A 731 -18.24 13.46 -38.19
CA ASN A 731 -18.29 14.03 -39.54
C ASN A 731 -17.45 13.22 -40.53
N ARG A 732 -16.28 12.70 -40.11
CA ARG A 732 -15.44 11.83 -40.94
C ARG A 732 -16.13 10.51 -41.27
N GLU A 733 -16.73 9.85 -40.27
CA GLU A 733 -17.55 8.65 -40.45
C GLU A 733 -18.74 8.93 -41.37
N ALA A 734 -19.49 10.01 -41.13
CA ALA A 734 -20.64 10.41 -41.93
C ALA A 734 -20.25 10.70 -43.41
N GLN A 735 -19.12 11.36 -43.65
CA GLN A 735 -18.63 11.63 -45.01
C GLN A 735 -18.23 10.33 -45.74
N LEU A 736 -17.57 9.40 -45.06
CA LEU A 736 -17.22 8.09 -45.65
C LEU A 736 -18.47 7.28 -46.00
N LEU A 737 -19.46 7.24 -45.10
CA LEU A 737 -20.75 6.59 -45.35
C LEU A 737 -21.52 7.28 -46.48
N SER A 738 -21.61 8.61 -46.52
CA SER A 738 -22.27 9.36 -47.60
C SER A 738 -21.61 9.07 -48.95
N ASN A 739 -20.28 9.08 -49.03
CA ASN A 739 -19.54 8.79 -50.26
C ASN A 739 -19.78 7.36 -50.76
N GLU A 740 -19.82 6.36 -49.87
CA GLU A 740 -20.07 4.97 -50.28
C GLU A 740 -21.54 4.75 -50.69
N LEU A 741 -22.49 5.40 -50.01
CA LEU A 741 -23.91 5.39 -50.39
C LEU A 741 -24.15 6.13 -51.71
N GLU A 742 -23.47 7.24 -51.97
CA GLU A 742 -23.53 7.96 -53.24
C GLU A 742 -22.88 7.18 -54.39
N ARG A 743 -21.79 6.45 -54.14
CA ARG A 743 -21.18 5.55 -55.14
C ARG A 743 -22.08 4.35 -55.47
N THR A 744 -22.70 3.74 -54.48
CA THR A 744 -23.61 2.59 -54.69
C THR A 744 -24.94 3.01 -55.32
N MET A 745 -25.50 4.17 -54.94
CA MET A 745 -26.68 4.76 -55.61
C MET A 745 -26.36 5.26 -57.02
N GLY A 746 -25.23 5.95 -57.22
CA GLY A 746 -24.78 6.41 -58.53
C GLY A 746 -24.49 5.27 -59.50
N SER A 747 -23.93 4.16 -59.02
CA SER A 747 -23.71 2.95 -59.83
C SER A 747 -25.04 2.24 -60.18
N ARG A 748 -26.05 2.28 -59.30
CA ARG A 748 -27.41 1.80 -59.61
C ARG A 748 -28.18 2.70 -60.60
N GLY A 749 -27.85 4.00 -60.65
CA GLY A 749 -28.48 4.97 -61.55
C GLY A 749 -28.38 4.62 -63.04
N GLY A 750 -27.43 3.78 -63.45
CA GLY A 750 -27.28 3.33 -64.84
C GLY A 750 -28.20 2.18 -65.27
N ASN A 751 -28.88 1.47 -64.36
CA ASN A 751 -29.57 0.21 -64.68
C ASN A 751 -31.01 0.11 -64.13
N GLN A 752 -31.59 1.20 -63.62
CA GLN A 752 -32.89 1.17 -62.92
C GLN A 752 -34.03 1.90 -63.66
N MET A 753 -33.93 2.14 -64.98
CA MET A 753 -35.05 2.64 -65.79
C MET A 753 -35.94 1.56 -66.44
N ASN A 754 -35.47 0.32 -66.62
CA ASN A 754 -36.21 -0.69 -67.40
C ASN A 754 -37.02 -1.73 -66.61
N ILE A 755 -36.95 -1.73 -65.27
CA ILE A 755 -37.67 -2.73 -64.44
C ILE A 755 -39.03 -2.19 -63.95
N ALA A 756 -39.14 -0.88 -63.69
CA ALA A 756 -40.40 -0.25 -63.27
C ALA A 756 -41.49 -0.33 -64.37
N ASP A 757 -41.12 -0.12 -65.63
CA ASP A 757 -42.04 -0.22 -66.78
C ASP A 757 -42.46 -1.65 -67.17
N SER A 758 -41.79 -2.66 -66.60
CA SER A 758 -42.17 -4.07 -66.82
C SER A 758 -43.25 -4.54 -65.85
N PHE A 759 -43.33 -3.95 -64.65
CA PHE A 759 -44.37 -4.26 -63.65
C PHE A 759 -45.66 -3.45 -63.84
N SER A 760 -45.61 -2.30 -64.53
CA SER A 760 -46.77 -1.42 -64.75
C SER A 760 -47.76 -1.92 -65.83
N ARG A 761 -47.48 -3.05 -66.51
CA ARG A 761 -48.33 -3.60 -67.58
C ARG A 761 -49.25 -4.76 -67.18
N PHE A 762 -49.21 -5.21 -65.92
CA PHE A 762 -50.02 -6.35 -65.44
C PHE A 762 -50.78 -6.07 -64.13
N SER A 763 -51.59 -5.01 -64.11
CA SER A 763 -52.79 -4.97 -63.25
C SER A 763 -53.83 -3.99 -63.81
N ILE A 764 -55.05 -4.48 -64.06
CA ILE A 764 -56.21 -3.66 -64.44
C ILE A 764 -57.44 -4.15 -63.67
N SER A 765 -58.24 -3.21 -63.17
CA SER A 765 -59.52 -3.41 -62.45
C SER A 765 -59.44 -4.16 -61.10
N SER A 766 -60.29 -3.89 -60.10
CA SER A 766 -61.47 -3.01 -60.07
C SER A 766 -61.61 -2.26 -58.73
N SER A 767 -62.37 -1.17 -58.77
CA SER A 767 -62.73 -0.28 -57.67
C SER A 767 -63.81 -0.85 -56.73
N THR A 768 -63.75 -0.54 -55.42
CA THR A 768 -64.71 0.37 -54.72
C THR A 768 -64.40 0.55 -53.23
N ASP A 769 -64.80 1.72 -52.72
CA ASP A 769 -64.72 2.30 -51.35
C ASP A 769 -64.92 1.40 -50.11
N GLY A 770 -64.43 1.88 -48.95
CA GLY A 770 -64.92 1.45 -47.62
C GLY A 770 -63.94 1.64 -46.45
N HIS A 771 -64.20 2.59 -45.55
CA HIS A 771 -63.31 3.05 -44.46
C HIS A 771 -63.29 2.18 -43.18
N PHE A 772 -62.16 2.24 -42.46
CA PHE A 772 -61.92 2.06 -40.99
C PHE A 772 -62.02 0.69 -40.26
N ASP A 773 -60.81 0.23 -39.86
CA ASP A 773 -60.32 -0.19 -38.53
C ASP A 773 -60.77 -1.44 -37.73
N THR A 774 -59.71 -2.09 -37.20
CA THR A 774 -59.58 -2.96 -36.00
C THR A 774 -60.02 -4.46 -36.03
N PRO A 775 -59.36 -5.34 -35.21
CA PRO A 775 -59.10 -6.76 -35.55
C PRO A 775 -59.84 -7.79 -34.66
N PRO A 776 -59.64 -9.12 -34.87
CA PRO A 776 -58.83 -9.90 -33.90
C PRO A 776 -58.04 -11.12 -34.49
N ARG A 777 -57.83 -12.17 -33.68
CA ARG A 777 -56.60 -13.00 -33.52
C ARG A 777 -56.80 -14.54 -33.71
N LEU A 778 -55.85 -15.23 -34.39
CA LEU A 778 -55.55 -16.71 -34.39
C LEU A 778 -56.62 -17.69 -34.96
N PRO A 779 -56.35 -18.99 -35.32
CA PRO A 779 -55.27 -19.94 -34.90
C PRO A 779 -54.57 -20.83 -36.01
N PRO A 780 -53.70 -21.83 -35.68
CA PRO A 780 -52.77 -22.50 -36.64
C PRO A 780 -52.83 -24.06 -36.74
N LYS A 781 -52.17 -24.70 -37.76
CA LYS A 781 -51.31 -25.95 -37.67
C LYS A 781 -50.84 -26.64 -38.99
N LEU A 782 -49.54 -27.03 -39.01
CA LEU A 782 -48.87 -28.31 -39.43
C LEU A 782 -48.64 -28.83 -40.88
N ALA A 783 -47.43 -29.45 -41.03
CA ALA A 783 -46.93 -30.50 -41.96
C ALA A 783 -46.63 -30.16 -43.46
N GLY A 784 -45.56 -30.67 -44.10
CA GLY A 784 -44.40 -31.47 -43.63
C GLY A 784 -43.39 -31.85 -44.74
N ASP A 785 -42.19 -32.31 -44.34
CA ASP A 785 -41.11 -33.07 -45.05
C ASP A 785 -40.52 -32.62 -46.42
N ARG A 786 -39.39 -33.21 -46.87
CA ARG A 786 -37.94 -32.99 -46.57
C ARG A 786 -37.11 -33.87 -47.54
N GLY A 787 -35.89 -33.44 -47.89
CA GLY A 787 -34.90 -34.30 -48.57
C GLY A 787 -33.55 -33.61 -48.86
N THR A 788 -32.50 -34.03 -48.13
CA THR A 788 -31.05 -34.12 -48.48
C THR A 788 -30.36 -33.07 -49.40
N ASP A 789 -29.13 -32.55 -49.22
CA ASP A 789 -28.09 -32.41 -48.15
C ASP A 789 -26.79 -31.83 -48.85
N PRO A 790 -25.58 -31.61 -48.26
CA PRO A 790 -25.11 -31.43 -46.86
C PRO A 790 -24.08 -30.24 -46.70
N PHE A 791 -23.28 -30.26 -45.61
CA PHE A 791 -22.03 -29.54 -45.26
C PHE A 791 -22.05 -28.13 -44.58
N GLN A 792 -21.25 -28.02 -43.51
CA GLN A 792 -21.40 -27.07 -42.40
C GLN A 792 -20.05 -26.80 -41.70
N ALA A 793 -19.89 -25.62 -41.08
CA ALA A 793 -18.76 -25.26 -40.22
C ALA A 793 -19.20 -25.03 -38.75
N PRO A 794 -18.31 -25.19 -37.73
CA PRO A 794 -18.75 -25.50 -36.38
C PRO A 794 -18.80 -24.30 -35.41
N MET A 795 -19.74 -24.37 -34.44
CA MET A 795 -19.85 -23.46 -33.28
C MET A 795 -20.14 -24.24 -31.99
N LEU A 796 -19.93 -23.56 -30.86
CA LEU A 796 -19.82 -24.09 -29.49
C LEU A 796 -20.99 -24.97 -29.00
N PRO A 797 -20.72 -26.04 -28.21
CA PRO A 797 -21.75 -26.83 -27.54
C PRO A 797 -22.22 -26.18 -26.23
N ARG A 798 -23.53 -26.25 -25.96
CA ARG A 798 -24.12 -26.01 -24.62
C ARG A 798 -24.75 -27.30 -24.12
N GLN A 799 -24.64 -27.55 -22.82
CA GLN A 799 -24.94 -28.83 -22.18
C GLN A 799 -26.40 -29.26 -22.34
N SER A 800 -26.60 -30.56 -22.54
CA SER A 800 -27.87 -31.25 -22.25
C SER A 800 -27.70 -32.11 -20.99
N SER A 801 -28.78 -32.20 -20.23
CA SER A 801 -28.92 -32.95 -18.98
C SER A 801 -28.74 -34.46 -19.14
N TYR A 802 -28.11 -35.08 -18.14
CA TYR A 802 -28.24 -36.52 -17.86
C TYR A 802 -29.00 -36.73 -16.54
N ASP A 803 -29.80 -37.79 -16.50
CA ASP A 803 -30.53 -38.24 -15.31
C ASP A 803 -29.60 -38.52 -14.11
N GLN A 804 -30.11 -38.23 -12.90
CA GLN A 804 -29.61 -38.81 -11.66
C GLN A 804 -30.67 -39.72 -11.03
N PRO A 805 -30.28 -40.88 -10.46
CA PRO A 805 -31.18 -41.71 -9.66
C PRO A 805 -31.37 -41.13 -8.24
N ALA A 806 -32.52 -41.43 -7.64
CA ALA A 806 -32.96 -40.87 -6.36
C ALA A 806 -32.37 -41.57 -5.12
N PRO A 807 -32.22 -40.84 -3.99
CA PRO A 807 -32.29 -41.38 -2.64
C PRO A 807 -33.56 -40.89 -1.88
N PRO A 808 -33.94 -41.51 -0.73
CA PRO A 808 -35.32 -41.42 -0.22
C PRO A 808 -35.57 -40.36 0.87
N GLY A 809 -36.79 -39.79 0.82
CA GLY A 809 -37.69 -39.46 1.94
C GLY A 809 -37.19 -38.78 3.23
N GLY A 810 -37.64 -37.55 3.47
CA GLY A 810 -37.64 -36.87 4.78
C GLY A 810 -38.63 -35.70 4.81
N PHE A 811 -39.38 -35.51 5.91
CA PHE A 811 -40.54 -34.59 6.00
C PHE A 811 -40.19 -33.13 6.37
N VAL A 812 -41.12 -32.23 6.00
CA VAL A 812 -41.36 -30.80 6.33
C VAL A 812 -41.49 -30.48 7.86
N PRO A 813 -41.65 -29.22 8.37
CA PRO A 813 -41.91 -27.91 7.68
C PRO A 813 -41.21 -26.60 8.18
N GLN A 814 -41.27 -25.58 7.30
CA GLN A 814 -41.48 -24.12 7.48
C GLN A 814 -40.79 -23.26 8.57
N GLY A 815 -40.33 -22.07 8.10
CA GLY A 815 -40.06 -20.87 8.91
C GLY A 815 -39.73 -19.65 8.05
N SER A 816 -40.74 -18.99 7.48
CA SER A 816 -40.57 -17.76 6.66
C SER A 816 -40.43 -16.51 7.52
N TYR A 817 -39.53 -15.56 7.18
CA TYR A 817 -39.79 -14.11 7.24
C TYR A 817 -38.75 -13.32 6.45
N ARG A 818 -39.19 -12.25 5.78
CA ARG A 818 -38.39 -11.27 5.02
C ARG A 818 -38.78 -9.88 5.54
N PRO A 819 -37.85 -8.97 5.82
CA PRO A 819 -38.16 -7.54 5.90
C PRO A 819 -37.44 -6.74 4.81
N SER A 820 -38.09 -5.66 4.39
CA SER A 820 -37.64 -4.70 3.39
C SER A 820 -37.23 -3.37 4.03
N GLU A 821 -36.25 -2.69 3.44
CA GLU A 821 -35.89 -1.30 3.79
C GLU A 821 -36.96 -0.28 3.32
N PRO A 822 -37.16 0.82 4.05
CA PRO A 822 -37.85 2.01 3.54
C PRO A 822 -36.91 3.22 3.37
N TYR A 823 -37.07 3.92 2.25
CA TYR A 823 -36.51 5.25 1.98
C TYR A 823 -36.99 6.30 2.99
N VAL A 824 -36.15 7.31 3.27
CA VAL A 824 -36.56 8.56 3.93
C VAL A 824 -36.53 9.71 2.93
N SER A 825 -37.59 10.53 2.92
CA SER A 825 -37.70 11.76 2.12
C SER A 825 -37.81 12.99 3.01
N ASN A 826 -37.37 14.14 2.48
CA ASN A 826 -37.13 15.37 3.22
C ASN A 826 -38.34 16.33 3.20
N ALA A 827 -38.62 17.05 4.29
CA ALA A 827 -39.58 18.17 4.31
C ALA A 827 -39.30 19.16 5.46
N GLN A 828 -39.40 20.46 5.18
CA GLN A 828 -39.26 21.57 6.14
C GLN A 828 -40.63 22.24 6.40
N ALA A 829 -40.90 22.75 7.62
CA ALA A 829 -41.65 24.00 7.86
C ALA A 829 -41.87 24.39 9.35
N TYR A 830 -41.44 25.61 9.70
CA TYR A 830 -42.09 26.62 10.58
C TYR A 830 -42.47 26.39 12.08
N SER A 831 -41.67 27.06 12.93
CA SER A 831 -42.04 28.02 14.01
C SER A 831 -43.00 27.68 15.16
N GLY A 832 -42.53 27.89 16.40
CA GLY A 832 -43.34 28.13 17.60
C GLY A 832 -42.49 28.24 18.87
N ALA A 833 -42.45 29.41 19.53
CA ALA A 833 -41.62 29.65 20.72
C ALA A 833 -42.42 29.50 22.03
N SER A 834 -41.81 28.92 23.08
CA SER A 834 -42.05 29.24 24.50
C SER A 834 -41.15 28.41 25.45
N ALA A 835 -40.51 29.09 26.39
CA ALA A 835 -39.93 28.59 27.65
C ALA A 835 -40.27 29.65 28.72
N PRO A 836 -40.38 29.37 30.04
CA PRO A 836 -39.48 28.49 30.80
C PRO A 836 -40.10 27.65 31.95
N SER A 837 -39.35 26.69 32.52
CA SER A 837 -39.26 26.45 33.99
C SER A 837 -38.35 25.27 34.39
N LEU A 838 -37.64 25.46 35.50
CA LEU A 838 -36.93 24.52 36.39
C LEU A 838 -36.99 25.18 37.80
N PRO A 839 -36.78 24.50 38.95
CA PRO A 839 -36.18 23.17 39.16
C PRO A 839 -36.88 22.24 40.21
N ASN A 840 -36.20 21.14 40.55
CA ASN A 840 -36.03 20.52 41.91
C ASN A 840 -36.63 19.13 42.29
N TYR A 841 -35.76 18.11 42.21
CA TYR A 841 -35.39 17.09 43.25
C TYR A 841 -36.31 15.95 43.76
N GLN A 842 -35.60 14.83 44.09
CA GLN A 842 -35.94 13.63 44.88
C GLN A 842 -36.87 12.58 44.24
N GLN A 843 -36.75 11.26 44.46
CA GLN A 843 -35.71 10.30 44.91
C GLN A 843 -36.46 8.96 45.14
N LEU A 844 -35.98 7.81 44.63
CA LEU A 844 -36.24 6.45 45.17
C LEU A 844 -35.47 5.44 44.28
N GLN A 845 -34.26 4.98 44.65
CA GLN A 845 -33.86 3.99 45.67
C GLN A 845 -33.81 2.53 45.19
N THR A 846 -32.67 1.90 45.46
CA THR A 846 -32.32 0.49 45.25
C THR A 846 -32.44 -0.31 46.55
N PRO A 847 -32.54 -1.65 46.44
CA PRO A 847 -31.81 -2.54 47.34
C PRO A 847 -31.25 -3.79 46.62
N TYR A 848 -30.37 -4.63 47.15
CA TYR A 848 -29.20 -4.60 48.06
C TYR A 848 -28.74 -6.08 48.25
N TYR A 849 -27.68 -6.32 49.04
CA TYR A 849 -27.07 -7.60 49.49
C TYR A 849 -25.81 -8.01 48.70
N GLN A 850 -24.55 -7.95 49.16
CA GLN A 850 -23.83 -7.81 50.46
C GLN A 850 -23.02 -9.08 50.84
N THR A 851 -21.84 -8.84 51.41
CA THR A 851 -20.72 -9.76 51.64
C THR A 851 -20.70 -10.43 53.03
N GLY A 852 -19.84 -11.43 53.23
CA GLY A 852 -19.54 -12.04 54.54
C GLY A 852 -18.11 -12.61 54.65
N TYR A 853 -17.47 -12.44 55.82
CA TYR A 853 -16.11 -12.89 56.19
C TYR A 853 -16.12 -14.19 57.03
N PRO A 854 -14.95 -14.87 57.22
CA PRO A 854 -14.22 -14.84 58.52
C PRO A 854 -12.68 -14.64 58.35
N THR A 855 -11.92 -13.87 59.17
CA THR A 855 -11.26 -14.18 60.49
C THR A 855 -10.41 -15.47 60.52
N SER A 856 -9.17 -15.57 61.07
CA SER A 856 -8.29 -14.66 61.87
C SER A 856 -6.86 -15.26 62.03
N ASP A 857 -5.84 -14.43 62.34
CA ASP A 857 -4.52 -14.66 62.97
C ASP A 857 -3.64 -15.92 62.69
N THR A 858 -2.35 -15.72 62.33
CA THR A 858 -1.15 -15.81 63.23
C THR A 858 0.18 -15.86 62.43
N SER A 859 1.21 -15.11 62.85
CA SER A 859 2.62 -15.12 62.34
C SER A 859 3.44 -16.34 62.87
N PRO A 860 4.70 -16.67 62.45
CA PRO A 860 5.73 -15.86 61.78
C PRO A 860 6.56 -16.52 60.63
N ALA A 861 7.56 -15.79 60.12
CA ALA A 861 8.47 -16.11 58.99
C ALA A 861 9.64 -17.07 59.38
N PRO A 862 10.54 -17.51 58.45
CA PRO A 862 11.52 -16.63 57.77
C PRO A 862 11.99 -17.01 56.33
N GLY A 863 12.67 -16.07 55.64
CA GLY A 863 13.83 -16.38 54.78
C GLY A 863 13.78 -16.00 53.29
N ALA A 864 14.38 -14.86 52.91
CA ALA A 864 14.76 -14.54 51.53
C ALA A 864 15.99 -13.60 51.47
N PRO A 865 17.02 -13.94 50.66
CA PRO A 865 18.04 -12.99 50.19
C PRO A 865 18.25 -13.12 48.65
N PRO A 866 19.17 -12.38 47.98
CA PRO A 866 18.81 -11.11 47.34
C PRO A 866 19.19 -11.01 45.83
N ALA A 867 18.84 -9.89 45.19
CA ALA A 867 19.11 -9.61 43.77
C ALA A 867 20.51 -9.00 43.49
N PRO A 868 21.03 -9.11 42.25
CA PRO A 868 22.09 -8.22 41.77
C PRO A 868 21.85 -7.56 40.38
N ALA A 869 22.19 -6.26 40.33
CA ALA A 869 22.84 -5.48 39.27
C ALA A 869 22.23 -5.27 37.84
N ARG A 870 22.24 -3.98 37.42
CA ARG A 870 22.14 -3.53 36.02
C ARG A 870 23.54 -3.50 35.33
N PRO A 871 23.64 -3.75 34.02
CA PRO A 871 24.78 -3.36 33.19
C PRO A 871 24.76 -1.88 32.75
N SER A 872 25.89 -1.40 32.24
CA SER A 872 26.27 0.01 32.02
C SER A 872 26.06 0.55 30.59
N ASP A 873 26.00 1.89 30.49
CA ASP A 873 25.93 2.69 29.26
C ASP A 873 27.29 2.69 28.48
N PRO A 874 27.34 2.48 27.14
CA PRO A 874 28.60 2.31 26.41
C PRO A 874 29.34 3.59 25.96
N TYR A 875 28.77 4.80 26.10
CA TYR A 875 29.29 6.00 25.40
C TYR A 875 30.16 6.98 26.22
N ALA A 876 30.64 6.58 27.41
CA ALA A 876 31.41 7.43 28.31
C ALA A 876 32.90 7.68 27.91
N GLY A 877 33.31 7.40 26.66
CA GLY A 877 34.73 7.23 26.29
C GLY A 877 35.33 8.15 25.21
N LEU A 878 34.62 9.18 24.72
CA LEU A 878 35.07 9.99 23.56
C LEU A 878 34.94 11.51 23.78
N ARG A 879 35.53 12.01 24.87
CA ARG A 879 35.82 13.44 25.05
C ARG A 879 37.17 13.66 25.71
N GLU A 880 38.23 13.63 24.90
CA GLU A 880 39.49 14.37 25.09
C GLU A 880 40.34 14.21 23.81
N TRP A 881 41.24 15.16 23.54
CA TRP A 881 42.12 15.29 22.36
C TRP A 881 41.53 15.88 21.05
N LYS A 882 41.72 17.21 20.92
CA LYS A 882 41.73 18.07 19.70
C LYS A 882 40.49 18.13 18.82
#